data_AF-A0A1H6ZWU9-F1
#
_entry.id   AF-A0A1H6ZWU9-F1
#
_cell.length_a   1.000
_cell.length_b   1.000
_cell.length_c   1.000
_cell.angle_alpha   90.00
_cell.angle_beta   90.00
_cell.angle_gamma   90.00
#
_symmetry.space_group_name_H-M   'P 1'
#
loop_
_entity.id
_entity.type
_entity.pdbx_description
1 polymer ?
#
loop_
_entity_poly.entity_id
_entity_poly.type
_entity_poly.pdbx_seq_one_letter_code
_entity_poly.pdbx_strand_id
1 'polypeptide(L)'
;MRGTRARPATRRTLAAVATLALAMLGTSAAAGAPGPTEVPDELGLEAEVLAAPAALLEDGDDVSATVAVENLGTTDVDDALVVLRLTRQPFADRAALAQFLAGEPAAMKDVGRQELGLEVTLEPATDETEAETVTRFHAGSSTTVEVDANPERLPFETDAWGVHGVQVELRTETDTSVVFTGAVTWSDAEVPELELATLATASGLSTRARAVASASNIDGVTLAVDGTALSVLGTSTFDAKARDILTLPAQDPDLVSLAHAEDSALLEYSLERSAEAGSGALAGLPWLGIVGTVDRDTIALAAAQGARALLVTEDAVDGQAGDVTPAARLGRGGGSRLPLLSPDSFLSGYAVADASLSPGAVGLSVAAGALTAAGADGPVLVWTGDTWTPGDAGATEALTALLSAPFVAPVSVTALAREEDLATYRPEQTLDAGDDLGAPAIAGLRTRLADLIELSAVAEDPDAIMGPGGQAVLSPLTRSLRGDEVARDLRLTEATTSIDETLDALHVAAGSDINFIADKGALPVTVVNDLDVEATVVVDMTSFSPNLQIRDAPTVTVPPRSTTTVPVEVSAVSTANVRARTVLRNVEGAAIAAPVTMSVRVRADWGTAVTAVFTVGLIAMLVLGVIRTIRRGRKDTRTAQTGDGEA
;
A
#
# COMPACT_ATOMS: atom_id res chain seq x y z
N MET A 1 35.67 -39.86 52.50
CA MET A 1 34.86 -38.73 52.03
C MET A 1 34.07 -39.20 50.81
N ARG A 2 32.73 -39.25 50.96
CA ARG A 2 31.76 -39.82 50.02
C ARG A 2 31.37 -38.78 48.98
N GLY A 3 31.58 -39.10 47.70
CA GLY A 3 30.57 -39.29 46.65
C GLY A 3 29.50 -38.24 46.30
N THR A 4 28.98 -38.44 45.07
CA THR A 4 27.71 -37.97 44.47
C THR A 4 27.78 -36.61 43.73
N ARG A 5 27.19 -36.40 42.54
CA ARG A 5 26.26 -37.20 41.71
C ARG A 5 26.20 -36.57 40.31
N ALA A 6 26.25 -37.41 39.27
CA ALA A 6 25.65 -37.12 37.97
C ALA A 6 24.16 -37.48 38.03
N ARG A 7 23.28 -36.67 37.41
CA ARG A 7 21.90 -37.03 37.05
C ARG A 7 21.39 -36.19 35.85
N PRO A 8 20.36 -36.69 35.14
CA PRO A 8 20.32 -36.68 33.68
C PRO A 8 19.30 -35.69 33.09
N ALA A 9 19.49 -35.42 31.79
CA ALA A 9 18.50 -34.83 30.91
C ALA A 9 17.18 -35.63 30.95
N THR A 10 16.09 -34.93 31.28
CA THR A 10 14.73 -35.44 31.17
C THR A 10 14.02 -34.65 30.08
N ARG A 11 13.71 -35.34 28.98
CA ARG A 11 12.70 -34.91 28.00
C ARG A 11 11.36 -34.82 28.72
N ARG A 12 10.69 -33.66 28.62
CA ARG A 12 9.24 -33.54 28.76
C ARG A 12 8.71 -32.73 27.60
N THR A 13 8.03 -33.46 26.71
CA THR A 13 6.99 -32.96 25.82
C THR A 13 5.94 -32.21 26.63
N LEU A 14 5.68 -30.97 26.24
CA LEU A 14 4.47 -30.23 26.60
C LEU A 14 3.99 -29.54 25.33
N ALA A 15 2.98 -30.16 24.73
CA ALA A 15 2.06 -29.48 23.83
C ALA A 15 1.32 -28.44 24.69
N ALA A 16 1.41 -27.18 24.31
CA ALA A 16 0.58 -26.11 24.82
C ALA A 16 0.13 -25.28 23.63
N VAL A 17 -1.18 -25.33 23.41
CA VAL A 17 -1.96 -24.58 22.43
C VAL A 17 -1.69 -23.08 22.62
N ALA A 18 -1.23 -22.41 21.57
CA ALA A 18 -1.08 -20.97 21.53
C ALA A 18 -2.44 -20.35 21.18
N THR A 19 -3.22 -20.00 22.20
CA THR A 19 -4.25 -18.94 22.10
C THR A 19 -3.56 -17.62 22.42
N LEU A 20 -3.08 -16.92 21.38
CA LEU A 20 -2.60 -15.56 21.52
C LEU A 20 -3.83 -14.64 21.52
N ALA A 21 -4.04 -13.95 22.63
CA ALA A 21 -5.05 -12.91 22.78
C ALA A 21 -4.64 -11.70 21.94
N LEU A 22 -5.41 -11.44 20.88
CA LEU A 22 -5.40 -10.18 20.14
C LEU A 22 -6.29 -9.21 20.90
N ALA A 23 -5.71 -8.28 21.64
CA ALA A 23 -6.44 -7.14 22.20
C ALA A 23 -5.49 -5.96 22.27
N MET A 24 -5.99 -4.81 21.79
CA MET A 24 -5.42 -3.46 21.76
C MET A 24 -5.06 -2.99 20.33
N LEU A 25 -6.09 -2.79 19.51
CA LEU A 25 -6.09 -1.77 18.47
C LEU A 25 -6.84 -0.56 19.05
N GLY A 26 -6.16 0.59 19.07
CA GLY A 26 -6.76 1.87 19.41
C GLY A 26 -7.79 2.23 18.34
N THR A 27 -9.05 2.34 18.76
CA THR A 27 -10.14 2.85 17.95
C THR A 27 -9.98 4.36 17.80
N SER A 28 -9.56 4.82 16.63
CA SER A 28 -9.92 6.16 16.17
C SER A 28 -11.44 6.16 15.92
N ALA A 29 -12.12 7.16 16.49
CA ALA A 29 -13.56 7.30 16.42
C ALA A 29 -13.99 7.76 15.02
N ALA A 30 -13.94 6.85 14.04
CA ALA A 30 -14.82 6.96 12.89
C ALA A 30 -16.24 6.66 13.40
N ALA A 31 -17.15 7.61 13.21
CA ALA A 31 -18.58 7.35 13.37
C ALA A 31 -18.99 6.33 12.30
N GLY A 32 -18.77 5.05 12.61
CA GLY A 32 -19.36 3.96 11.84
C GLY A 32 -20.87 4.15 11.88
N ALA A 33 -21.50 4.03 10.71
CA ALA A 33 -22.94 3.84 10.65
C ALA A 33 -23.33 2.80 11.70
N PRO A 34 -24.37 3.04 12.53
CA PRO A 34 -24.79 2.08 13.53
C PRO A 34 -25.11 0.78 12.79
N GLY A 35 -24.31 -0.26 13.04
CA GLY A 35 -24.72 -1.61 12.73
C GLY A 35 -26.03 -1.90 13.48
N PRO A 36 -26.84 -2.87 13.00
CA PRO A 36 -28.04 -3.26 13.72
C PRO A 36 -27.65 -3.55 15.16
N THR A 37 -28.25 -2.80 16.08
CA THR A 37 -28.09 -3.09 17.50
C THR A 37 -28.75 -4.44 17.70
N GLU A 38 -27.97 -5.51 17.89
CA GLU A 38 -28.49 -6.80 18.36
C GLU A 38 -29.11 -6.57 19.74
N VAL A 39 -30.39 -6.22 19.75
CA VAL A 39 -31.23 -6.29 20.94
C VAL A 39 -31.49 -7.77 21.18
N PRO A 40 -31.37 -8.27 22.43
CA PRO A 40 -31.77 -9.64 22.74
C PRO A 40 -33.23 -9.83 22.35
N ASP A 41 -33.48 -10.83 21.52
CA ASP A 41 -34.78 -11.16 20.96
C ASP A 41 -35.72 -11.69 22.07
N GLU A 42 -36.31 -10.79 22.86
CA GLU A 42 -37.39 -11.11 23.80
C GLU A 42 -38.75 -11.29 23.09
N LEU A 43 -38.85 -10.89 21.81
CA LEU A 43 -40.06 -10.97 20.98
C LEU A 43 -40.22 -12.30 20.24
N GLY A 44 -39.11 -12.96 19.88
CA GLY A 44 -39.12 -14.13 18.99
C GLY A 44 -39.56 -13.80 17.56
N LEU A 45 -39.49 -12.51 17.18
CA LEU A 45 -39.81 -11.99 15.86
C LEU A 45 -38.56 -11.33 15.28
N GLU A 46 -38.11 -11.81 14.13
CA GLU A 46 -37.03 -11.19 13.35
C GLU A 46 -37.65 -10.40 12.20
N ALA A 47 -37.10 -9.21 11.91
CA ALA A 47 -37.57 -8.38 10.82
C ALA A 47 -36.40 -7.79 10.03
N GLU A 48 -36.54 -7.78 8.71
CA GLU A 48 -35.55 -7.26 7.76
C GLU A 48 -36.24 -6.28 6.80
N VAL A 49 -35.67 -5.09 6.65
CA VAL A 49 -36.15 -4.12 5.65
C VAL A 49 -35.56 -4.46 4.29
N LEU A 50 -36.42 -4.91 3.37
CA LEU A 50 -36.05 -5.26 2.00
C LEU A 50 -35.99 -4.03 1.09
N ALA A 51 -36.83 -3.02 1.37
CA ALA A 51 -36.84 -1.75 0.67
C ALA A 51 -37.14 -0.61 1.65
N ALA A 52 -36.22 0.35 1.75
CA ALA A 52 -36.41 1.57 2.52
C ALA A 52 -37.22 2.60 1.71
N PRO A 53 -37.80 3.62 2.37
CA PRO A 53 -38.46 4.72 1.66
C PRO A 53 -37.54 5.44 0.69
N ALA A 54 -38.13 6.03 -0.35
CA ALA A 54 -37.40 6.82 -1.34
C ALA A 54 -36.58 7.94 -0.68
N ALA A 55 -35.36 8.13 -1.15
CA ALA A 55 -34.40 9.06 -0.55
C ALA A 55 -34.79 10.54 -0.70
N LEU A 56 -35.46 10.86 -1.81
CA LEU A 56 -35.97 12.19 -2.15
C LEU A 56 -37.47 12.03 -2.47
N LEU A 57 -38.28 12.93 -1.91
CA LEU A 57 -39.74 12.92 -2.00
C LEU A 57 -40.23 14.29 -2.48
N GLU A 58 -41.11 14.30 -3.48
CA GLU A 58 -41.83 15.45 -4.00
C GLU A 58 -43.33 15.38 -3.66
N ASP A 59 -44.07 16.47 -3.90
CA ASP A 59 -45.53 16.48 -3.69
C ASP A 59 -46.25 15.42 -4.53
N GLY A 60 -47.00 14.57 -3.85
CA GLY A 60 -47.71 13.43 -4.44
C GLY A 60 -46.93 12.12 -4.45
N ASP A 61 -45.67 12.09 -4.01
CA ASP A 61 -44.92 10.83 -3.87
C ASP A 61 -45.42 10.01 -2.68
N ASP A 62 -45.46 8.69 -2.88
CA ASP A 62 -45.80 7.73 -1.84
C ASP A 62 -44.59 7.46 -0.94
N VAL A 63 -44.82 7.37 0.37
CA VAL A 63 -43.80 6.97 1.35
C VAL A 63 -44.13 5.56 1.83
N SER A 64 -43.39 4.57 1.35
CA SER A 64 -43.59 3.17 1.74
C SER A 64 -42.29 2.48 2.13
N ALA A 65 -42.40 1.39 2.88
CA ALA A 65 -41.28 0.50 3.21
C ALA A 65 -41.72 -0.97 3.07
N THR A 66 -40.84 -1.82 2.55
CA THR A 66 -41.09 -3.27 2.46
C THR A 66 -40.29 -4.00 3.53
N VAL A 67 -40.98 -4.82 4.32
CA VAL A 67 -40.40 -5.51 5.48
C VAL A 67 -40.73 -7.00 5.41
N ALA A 68 -39.70 -7.84 5.47
CA ALA A 68 -39.84 -9.26 5.76
C ALA A 68 -39.88 -9.44 7.27
N VAL A 69 -40.86 -10.19 7.77
CA VAL A 69 -40.98 -10.52 9.19
C VAL A 69 -41.14 -12.01 9.34
N GLU A 70 -40.37 -12.61 10.26
CA GLU A 70 -40.39 -14.03 10.59
C GLU A 70 -40.63 -14.22 12.08
N ASN A 71 -41.56 -15.12 12.43
CA ASN A 71 -41.76 -15.55 13.81
C ASN A 71 -40.90 -16.78 14.09
N LEU A 72 -39.74 -16.58 14.70
CA LEU A 72 -38.82 -17.63 15.14
C LEU A 72 -39.24 -18.29 16.46
N GLY A 73 -40.24 -17.71 17.14
CA GLY A 73 -40.79 -18.21 18.38
C GLY A 73 -41.54 -19.54 18.22
N THR A 74 -41.79 -20.18 19.36
CA THR A 74 -42.62 -21.39 19.45
C THR A 74 -44.10 -21.10 19.74
N THR A 75 -44.46 -19.82 19.82
CA THR A 75 -45.81 -19.34 20.16
C THR A 75 -46.31 -18.36 19.12
N ASP A 76 -47.61 -18.37 18.89
CA ASP A 76 -48.27 -17.38 18.03
C ASP A 76 -48.19 -16.00 18.70
N VAL A 77 -48.06 -14.94 17.89
CA VAL A 77 -48.07 -13.55 18.34
C VAL A 77 -49.33 -12.88 17.81
N ASP A 78 -50.14 -12.34 18.71
CA ASP A 78 -51.38 -11.64 18.37
C ASP A 78 -51.13 -10.13 18.24
N ASP A 79 -51.84 -9.50 17.30
CA ASP A 79 -51.84 -8.07 16.99
C ASP A 79 -50.45 -7.47 16.73
N ALA A 80 -49.55 -8.29 16.20
CA ALA A 80 -48.25 -7.82 15.71
C ALA A 80 -48.44 -6.93 14.49
N LEU A 81 -47.74 -5.79 14.45
CA LEU A 81 -47.84 -4.86 13.34
C LEU A 81 -46.53 -4.12 13.09
N VAL A 82 -46.31 -3.74 11.83
CA VAL A 82 -45.20 -2.90 11.40
C VAL A 82 -45.68 -1.45 11.32
N VAL A 83 -44.94 -0.52 11.94
CA VAL A 83 -45.23 0.92 11.94
C VAL A 83 -44.14 1.67 11.21
N LEU A 84 -44.53 2.51 10.26
CA LEU A 84 -43.67 3.51 9.66
C LEU A 84 -43.83 4.84 10.41
N ARG A 85 -42.71 5.42 10.83
CA ARG A 85 -42.66 6.67 11.62
C ARG A 85 -41.72 7.68 10.98
N LEU A 86 -42.11 8.95 11.07
CA LEU A 86 -41.31 10.09 10.64
C LEU A 86 -41.12 11.11 11.76
N THR A 87 -40.02 11.85 11.76
CA THR A 87 -39.84 13.00 12.66
C THR A 87 -40.92 14.05 12.38
N ARG A 88 -41.48 14.65 13.43
CA ARG A 88 -42.53 15.68 13.33
C ARG A 88 -42.06 16.98 12.72
N GLN A 89 -40.76 17.24 12.79
CA GLN A 89 -40.10 18.42 12.28
C GLN A 89 -38.87 17.94 11.50
N PRO A 90 -38.46 18.68 10.45
CA PRO A 90 -37.21 18.41 9.77
C PRO A 90 -36.03 18.67 10.72
N PHE A 91 -34.91 17.99 10.48
CA PHE A 91 -33.67 18.27 11.20
C PHE A 91 -33.15 19.67 10.89
N ALA A 92 -32.67 20.36 11.92
CA ALA A 92 -32.13 21.71 11.77
C ALA A 92 -30.77 21.71 11.06
N ASP A 93 -29.95 20.68 11.28
CA ASP A 93 -28.59 20.56 10.78
C ASP A 93 -28.12 19.09 10.78
N ARG A 94 -26.87 18.88 10.33
CA ARG A 94 -26.20 17.58 10.32
C ARG A 94 -25.96 16.98 11.72
N ALA A 95 -25.82 17.81 12.75
CA ALA A 95 -25.61 17.31 14.11
C ALA A 95 -26.90 16.69 14.66
N ALA A 96 -28.06 17.28 14.37
CA ALA A 96 -29.36 16.72 14.72
C ALA A 96 -29.62 15.38 14.02
N LEU A 97 -29.25 15.23 12.74
CA LEU A 97 -29.29 13.95 12.05
C LEU A 97 -28.36 12.93 12.72
N ALA A 98 -27.12 13.29 13.02
CA ALA A 98 -26.17 12.39 13.70
C ALA A 98 -26.68 11.90 15.07
N GLN A 99 -27.25 12.80 15.88
CA GLN A 99 -27.84 12.46 17.18
C GLN A 99 -28.99 11.48 17.05
N PHE A 100 -29.89 11.69 16.07
CA PHE A 100 -30.98 10.77 15.79
C PHE A 100 -30.47 9.36 15.43
N LEU A 101 -29.46 9.27 14.57
CA LEU A 101 -28.87 7.98 14.18
C LEU A 101 -28.11 7.32 15.33
N ALA A 102 -27.58 8.10 16.27
CA ALA A 102 -26.99 7.59 17.52
C ALA A 102 -28.04 7.09 18.52
N GLY A 103 -29.33 7.16 18.19
CA GLY A 103 -30.44 6.68 19.02
C GLY A 103 -30.97 7.70 20.03
N GLU A 104 -30.62 8.99 19.89
CA GLU A 104 -31.20 10.02 20.75
C GLU A 104 -32.72 10.16 20.49
N PRO A 105 -33.54 10.37 21.54
CA PRO A 105 -34.98 10.47 21.37
C PRO A 105 -35.39 11.65 20.48
N ALA A 106 -36.12 11.35 19.40
CA ALA A 106 -36.73 12.36 18.53
C ALA A 106 -38.25 12.36 18.65
N ALA A 107 -38.88 13.53 18.41
CA ALA A 107 -40.33 13.63 18.37
C ALA A 107 -40.86 13.04 17.05
N MET A 108 -41.36 11.81 17.10
CA MET A 108 -41.86 11.07 15.93
C MET A 108 -43.39 11.09 15.80
N LYS A 109 -43.90 10.79 14.60
CA LYS A 109 -45.32 10.61 14.27
C LYS A 109 -45.48 9.30 13.49
N ASP A 110 -46.45 8.48 13.89
CA ASP A 110 -46.82 7.28 13.13
C ASP A 110 -47.57 7.71 11.86
N VAL A 111 -47.02 7.35 10.71
CA VAL A 111 -47.55 7.74 9.38
C VAL A 111 -48.15 6.55 8.64
N GLY A 112 -47.61 5.34 8.81
CA GLY A 112 -48.12 4.11 8.19
C GLY A 112 -48.18 2.96 9.20
N ARG A 113 -49.10 2.02 9.01
CA ARG A 113 -49.26 0.83 9.85
C ARG A 113 -49.77 -0.34 9.02
N GLN A 114 -49.21 -1.52 9.25
CA GLN A 114 -49.62 -2.76 8.58
C GLN A 114 -49.62 -3.92 9.58
N GLU A 115 -50.77 -4.56 9.75
CA GLU A 115 -50.92 -5.73 10.63
C GLU A 115 -50.29 -6.99 10.00
N LEU A 116 -49.77 -7.87 10.86
CA LEU A 116 -49.10 -9.10 10.50
C LEU A 116 -49.95 -10.31 10.85
N GLY A 117 -50.11 -11.23 9.89
CA GLY A 117 -50.83 -12.49 10.11
C GLY A 117 -52.24 -12.50 9.54
N LEU A 118 -53.08 -13.38 10.08
CA LEU A 118 -54.45 -13.58 9.63
C LEU A 118 -55.43 -13.25 10.76
N GLU A 119 -56.56 -12.65 10.39
CA GLU A 119 -57.64 -12.36 11.33
C GLU A 119 -58.25 -13.67 11.87
N VAL A 120 -58.22 -13.83 13.20
CA VAL A 120 -58.75 -15.00 13.92
C VAL A 120 -59.72 -14.53 15.01
N THR A 121 -60.95 -15.05 14.98
CA THR A 121 -61.93 -14.83 16.04
C THR A 121 -61.68 -15.82 17.19
N LEU A 122 -61.44 -15.30 18.39
CA LEU A 122 -61.27 -16.06 19.61
C LEU A 122 -62.63 -16.47 20.18
N GLU A 123 -62.73 -17.69 20.69
CA GLU A 123 -63.93 -18.13 21.41
C GLU A 123 -64.03 -17.34 22.73
N PRO A 124 -65.21 -16.77 23.05
CA PRO A 124 -65.37 -15.97 24.26
C PRO A 124 -65.06 -16.81 25.50
N ALA A 125 -64.30 -16.24 26.43
CA ALA A 125 -64.06 -16.86 27.73
C ALA A 125 -65.41 -17.10 28.45
N THR A 126 -65.47 -18.03 29.40
CA THR A 126 -66.73 -18.51 30.02
C THR A 126 -67.61 -17.44 30.70
N ASP A 127 -67.17 -16.19 30.79
CA ASP A 127 -67.89 -15.04 31.34
C ASP A 127 -68.04 -13.84 30.36
N GLU A 128 -67.62 -13.97 29.09
CA GLU A 128 -67.70 -12.91 28.08
C GLU A 128 -68.83 -13.13 27.06
N THR A 129 -69.45 -12.04 26.58
CA THR A 129 -70.66 -12.11 25.74
C THR A 129 -70.40 -11.79 24.27
N GLU A 130 -69.21 -11.31 23.92
CA GLU A 130 -68.80 -10.96 22.55
C GLU A 130 -67.49 -11.67 22.21
N ALA A 131 -67.38 -12.14 20.96
CA ALA A 131 -66.17 -12.80 20.47
C ALA A 131 -65.13 -11.73 20.11
N GLU A 132 -63.92 -11.88 20.63
CA GLU A 132 -62.78 -11.01 20.31
C GLU A 132 -62.15 -11.45 18.98
N THR A 133 -61.68 -10.49 18.18
CA THR A 133 -61.02 -10.78 16.90
C THR A 133 -59.64 -10.15 16.92
N VAL A 134 -58.61 -10.97 16.70
CA VAL A 134 -57.19 -10.59 16.74
C VAL A 134 -56.51 -10.96 15.43
N THR A 135 -55.47 -10.24 15.03
CA THR A 135 -54.64 -10.63 13.89
C THR A 135 -53.49 -11.50 14.40
N ARG A 136 -53.51 -12.79 14.07
CA ARG A 136 -52.58 -13.79 14.61
C ARG A 136 -51.46 -14.11 13.63
N PHE A 137 -50.21 -13.93 14.07
CA PHE A 137 -49.00 -14.30 13.35
C PHE A 137 -48.41 -15.60 13.91
N HIS A 138 -48.53 -16.68 13.15
CA HIS A 138 -48.21 -18.03 13.65
C HIS A 138 -46.72 -18.27 13.90
N ALA A 139 -46.43 -19.10 14.90
CA ALA A 139 -45.08 -19.61 15.16
C ALA A 139 -44.48 -20.29 13.92
N GLY A 140 -43.24 -19.94 13.58
CA GLY A 140 -42.52 -20.47 12.41
C GLY A 140 -43.02 -19.97 11.06
N SER A 141 -43.86 -18.93 11.03
CA SER A 141 -44.33 -18.31 9.78
C SER A 141 -43.49 -17.10 9.40
N SER A 142 -43.40 -16.83 8.09
CA SER A 142 -42.73 -15.66 7.52
C SER A 142 -43.69 -14.97 6.55
N THR A 143 -43.68 -13.64 6.55
CA THR A 143 -44.48 -12.81 5.64
C THR A 143 -43.68 -11.59 5.19
N THR A 144 -43.96 -11.10 3.99
CA THR A 144 -43.46 -9.80 3.51
C THR A 144 -44.63 -8.84 3.45
N VAL A 145 -44.48 -7.68 4.08
CA VAL A 145 -45.50 -6.64 4.09
C VAL A 145 -44.94 -5.34 3.53
N GLU A 146 -45.79 -4.60 2.83
CA GLU A 146 -45.55 -3.22 2.44
C GLU A 146 -46.32 -2.31 3.39
N VAL A 147 -45.65 -1.28 3.92
CA VAL A 147 -46.23 -0.34 4.87
C VAL A 147 -46.27 1.04 4.23
N ASP A 148 -47.46 1.42 3.77
CA ASP A 148 -47.69 2.72 3.16
C ASP A 148 -48.00 3.78 4.22
N ALA A 149 -47.40 4.95 4.07
CA ALA A 149 -47.79 6.13 4.83
C ALA A 149 -49.15 6.65 4.35
N ASN A 150 -49.99 7.06 5.30
CA ASN A 150 -51.19 7.82 4.99
C ASN A 150 -50.79 9.28 4.66
N PRO A 151 -51.11 9.80 3.47
CA PRO A 151 -50.76 11.16 3.06
C PRO A 151 -51.23 12.24 4.04
N GLU A 152 -52.42 12.08 4.65
CA GLU A 152 -52.95 13.04 5.63
C GLU A 152 -52.15 13.06 6.95
N ARG A 153 -51.32 12.05 7.18
CA ARG A 153 -50.50 11.91 8.40
C ARG A 153 -49.05 12.32 8.18
N LEU A 154 -48.62 12.58 6.95
CA LEU A 154 -47.25 13.02 6.68
C LEU A 154 -46.94 14.35 7.41
N PRO A 155 -45.73 14.53 7.96
CA PRO A 155 -45.33 15.75 8.66
C PRO A 155 -44.72 16.81 7.72
N PHE A 156 -44.89 16.66 6.41
CA PHE A 156 -44.28 17.54 5.41
C PHE A 156 -45.04 18.87 5.31
N GLU A 157 -44.28 19.95 5.17
CA GLU A 157 -44.81 21.29 4.95
C GLU A 157 -44.79 21.63 3.46
N THR A 158 -45.86 22.24 2.96
CA THR A 158 -45.96 22.70 1.57
C THR A 158 -45.05 23.89 1.33
N ASP A 159 -44.53 24.04 0.11
CA ASP A 159 -43.58 25.09 -0.29
C ASP A 159 -42.32 25.11 0.61
N ALA A 160 -41.91 23.95 1.11
CA ALA A 160 -40.75 23.80 1.99
C ALA A 160 -39.90 22.58 1.58
N TRP A 161 -38.64 22.60 1.99
CA TRP A 161 -37.76 21.45 1.93
C TRP A 161 -37.30 21.07 3.34
N GLY A 162 -36.91 19.82 3.55
CA GLY A 162 -36.36 19.41 4.83
C GLY A 162 -36.02 17.93 4.90
N VAL A 163 -35.09 17.58 5.80
CA VAL A 163 -34.72 16.19 6.05
C VAL A 163 -35.48 15.66 7.26
N HIS A 164 -36.21 14.56 7.10
CA HIS A 164 -36.93 13.89 8.17
C HIS A 164 -36.27 12.55 8.50
N GLY A 165 -36.17 12.24 9.79
CA GLY A 165 -35.76 10.92 10.26
C GLY A 165 -36.88 9.90 10.06
N VAL A 166 -36.51 8.69 9.66
CA VAL A 166 -37.43 7.59 9.41
C VAL A 166 -37.12 6.44 10.35
N GLN A 167 -38.16 5.85 10.94
CA GLN A 167 -38.07 4.58 11.65
C GLN A 167 -39.12 3.60 11.16
N VAL A 168 -38.72 2.35 11.02
CA VAL A 168 -39.65 1.22 10.91
C VAL A 168 -39.58 0.46 12.22
N GLU A 169 -40.72 0.29 12.86
CA GLU A 169 -40.85 -0.42 14.12
C GLU A 169 -41.71 -1.65 13.97
N LEU A 170 -41.32 -2.72 14.65
CA LEU A 170 -42.18 -3.85 14.92
C LEU A 170 -42.80 -3.66 16.30
N ARG A 171 -44.13 -3.67 16.37
CA ARG A 171 -44.88 -3.51 17.62
C ARG A 171 -45.73 -4.73 17.89
N THR A 172 -45.77 -5.13 19.15
CA THR A 172 -46.73 -6.07 19.71
C THR A 172 -47.52 -5.35 20.80
N GLU A 173 -48.43 -6.05 21.48
CA GLU A 173 -49.18 -5.47 22.61
C GLU A 173 -48.26 -4.98 23.74
N THR A 174 -47.15 -5.68 23.98
CA THR A 174 -46.26 -5.45 25.13
C THR A 174 -44.98 -4.71 24.78
N ASP A 175 -44.49 -4.82 23.54
CA ASP A 175 -43.12 -4.46 23.19
C ASP A 175 -43.03 -3.70 21.86
N THR A 176 -41.91 -3.01 21.68
CA THR A 176 -41.60 -2.27 20.44
C THR A 176 -40.12 -2.40 20.14
N SER A 177 -39.80 -2.80 18.92
CA SER A 177 -38.43 -2.92 18.41
C SER A 177 -38.25 -2.06 17.17
N VAL A 178 -37.15 -1.30 17.10
CA VAL A 178 -36.78 -0.51 15.93
C VAL A 178 -36.02 -1.42 14.97
N VAL A 179 -36.63 -1.70 13.82
CA VAL A 179 -36.08 -2.58 12.78
C VAL A 179 -35.17 -1.80 11.83
N PHE A 180 -35.47 -0.52 11.63
CA PHE A 180 -34.73 0.35 10.72
C PHE A 180 -34.73 1.78 11.21
N THR A 181 -33.61 2.46 11.02
CA THR A 181 -33.46 3.90 11.19
C THR A 181 -32.77 4.47 9.95
N GLY A 182 -33.35 5.51 9.36
CA GLY A 182 -32.85 6.16 8.16
C GLY A 182 -33.31 7.61 8.05
N ALA A 183 -33.22 8.20 6.87
CA ALA A 183 -33.71 9.55 6.60
C ALA A 183 -34.31 9.66 5.20
N VAL A 184 -35.22 10.61 5.03
CA VAL A 184 -35.81 11.01 3.75
C VAL A 184 -35.69 12.52 3.59
N THR A 185 -35.49 12.97 2.35
CA THR A 185 -35.40 14.38 2.00
C THR A 185 -36.70 14.79 1.31
N TRP A 186 -37.45 15.70 1.91
CA TRP A 186 -38.62 16.34 1.30
C TRP A 186 -38.18 17.57 0.50
N SER A 187 -38.64 17.69 -0.74
CA SER A 187 -38.26 18.78 -1.66
C SER A 187 -39.44 19.32 -2.45
N ASP A 188 -40.42 19.91 -1.77
CA ASP A 188 -41.49 20.71 -2.40
C ASP A 188 -41.06 22.17 -2.64
N ALA A 189 -39.92 22.56 -2.07
CA ALA A 189 -39.17 23.75 -2.42
C ALA A 189 -37.75 23.40 -2.86
N GLU A 190 -37.07 24.38 -3.45
CA GLU A 190 -35.68 24.26 -3.89
C GLU A 190 -34.75 23.99 -2.70
N VAL A 191 -34.12 22.82 -2.70
CA VAL A 191 -33.01 22.48 -1.80
C VAL A 191 -31.78 23.29 -2.24
N PRO A 192 -31.00 23.88 -1.31
CA PRO A 192 -29.78 24.60 -1.66
C PRO A 192 -28.85 23.76 -2.55
N GLU A 193 -28.23 24.39 -3.55
CA GLU A 193 -27.28 23.72 -4.44
C GLU A 193 -26.00 23.34 -3.69
N LEU A 194 -25.52 22.11 -3.92
CA LEU A 194 -24.27 21.57 -3.38
C LEU A 194 -23.26 21.39 -4.52
N GLU A 195 -22.23 22.25 -4.56
CA GLU A 195 -21.05 22.00 -5.39
C GLU A 195 -20.21 20.85 -4.79
N LEU A 196 -20.23 19.68 -5.43
CA LEU A 196 -19.65 18.45 -4.87
C LEU A 196 -18.50 17.93 -5.73
N ALA A 197 -17.31 17.83 -5.15
CA ALA A 197 -16.25 16.99 -5.71
C ALA A 197 -16.24 15.62 -5.04
N THR A 198 -15.97 14.59 -5.81
CA THR A 198 -15.75 13.24 -5.28
C THR A 198 -14.41 12.71 -5.73
N LEU A 199 -13.63 12.18 -4.79
CA LEU A 199 -12.32 11.58 -5.02
C LEU A 199 -12.32 10.10 -4.60
N ALA A 200 -12.01 9.22 -5.55
CA ALA A 200 -11.75 7.81 -5.28
C ALA A 200 -10.23 7.52 -5.35
N THR A 201 -9.69 6.77 -4.39
CA THR A 201 -8.25 6.43 -4.34
C THR A 201 -8.01 4.94 -4.58
N ALA A 202 -7.50 4.61 -5.77
CA ALA A 202 -7.12 3.26 -6.17
C ALA A 202 -5.62 3.03 -5.94
N SER A 203 -5.26 2.65 -4.72
CA SER A 203 -3.89 2.36 -4.28
C SER A 203 -3.82 1.05 -3.46
N GLY A 204 -2.61 0.57 -3.21
CA GLY A 204 -2.36 -0.63 -2.41
C GLY A 204 -2.55 -1.93 -3.20
N LEU A 205 -3.26 -2.90 -2.63
CA LEU A 205 -3.46 -4.22 -3.25
C LEU A 205 -4.15 -4.10 -4.61
N SER A 206 -3.60 -4.74 -5.66
CA SER A 206 -4.11 -4.62 -7.03
C SER A 206 -5.56 -5.08 -7.19
N THR A 207 -6.05 -6.01 -6.35
CA THR A 207 -7.46 -6.42 -6.33
C THR A 207 -8.38 -5.31 -5.83
N ARG A 208 -8.01 -4.64 -4.73
CA ARG A 208 -8.74 -3.47 -4.21
C ARG A 208 -8.69 -2.32 -5.21
N ALA A 209 -7.51 -1.99 -5.71
CA ALA A 209 -7.36 -0.90 -6.68
C ALA A 209 -8.23 -1.14 -7.93
N ARG A 210 -8.34 -2.39 -8.40
CA ARG A 210 -9.26 -2.78 -9.48
C ARG A 210 -10.72 -2.51 -9.12
N ALA A 211 -11.13 -2.98 -7.94
CA ALA A 211 -12.50 -2.83 -7.45
C ALA A 211 -12.88 -1.35 -7.36
N VAL A 212 -12.04 -0.52 -6.74
CA VAL A 212 -12.22 0.93 -6.63
C VAL A 212 -12.26 1.60 -8.00
N ALA A 213 -11.32 1.30 -8.91
CA ALA A 213 -11.28 1.91 -10.24
C ALA A 213 -12.52 1.57 -11.11
N SER A 214 -13.08 0.38 -10.91
CA SER A 214 -14.32 -0.06 -11.58
C SER A 214 -15.55 0.60 -10.96
N ALA A 215 -15.68 0.55 -9.63
CA ALA A 215 -16.81 1.07 -8.89
C ALA A 215 -16.92 2.60 -8.97
N SER A 216 -15.78 3.30 -9.05
CA SER A 216 -15.72 4.76 -9.24
C SER A 216 -15.98 5.23 -10.68
N ASN A 217 -16.38 4.34 -11.60
CA ASN A 217 -16.78 4.73 -12.95
C ASN A 217 -18.20 5.33 -12.95
N ILE A 218 -18.37 6.40 -12.19
CA ILE A 218 -19.60 7.16 -12.00
C ILE A 218 -19.32 8.59 -12.48
N ASP A 219 -20.25 9.18 -13.22
CA ASP A 219 -20.12 10.57 -13.69
C ASP A 219 -19.96 11.53 -12.49
N GLY A 220 -18.97 12.42 -12.55
CA GLY A 220 -18.64 13.35 -11.46
C GLY A 220 -17.59 12.85 -10.46
N VAL A 221 -17.17 11.58 -10.53
CA VAL A 221 -16.10 11.04 -9.67
C VAL A 221 -14.71 11.21 -10.31
N THR A 222 -13.78 11.83 -9.58
CA THR A 222 -12.36 11.87 -9.94
C THR A 222 -11.64 10.64 -9.38
N LEU A 223 -10.85 9.96 -10.21
CA LEU A 223 -10.05 8.81 -9.78
C LEU A 223 -8.58 9.20 -9.59
N ALA A 224 -8.05 9.03 -8.39
CA ALA A 224 -6.61 9.06 -8.14
C ALA A 224 -6.06 7.62 -8.07
N VAL A 225 -5.02 7.33 -8.85
CA VAL A 225 -4.56 5.94 -9.03
C VAL A 225 -3.04 5.78 -8.99
N ASP A 226 -2.58 4.74 -8.29
CA ASP A 226 -1.20 4.26 -8.35
C ASP A 226 -1.01 3.44 -9.63
N GLY A 227 -0.12 3.89 -10.53
CA GLY A 227 0.12 3.21 -11.81
C GLY A 227 0.66 1.79 -11.65
N THR A 228 1.36 1.48 -10.54
CA THR A 228 1.83 0.13 -10.24
C THR A 228 0.70 -0.83 -9.86
N ALA A 229 -0.42 -0.30 -9.36
CA ALA A 229 -1.62 -1.10 -9.14
C ALA A 229 -2.37 -1.38 -10.46
N LEU A 230 -2.21 -0.52 -11.46
CA LEU A 230 -2.86 -0.58 -12.78
C LEU A 230 -2.19 -1.51 -13.80
N SER A 231 -0.87 -1.66 -13.75
CA SER A 231 -0.13 -2.54 -14.67
C SER A 231 -0.62 -4.00 -14.62
N VAL A 232 -1.18 -4.41 -13.47
CA VAL A 232 -1.80 -5.72 -13.22
C VAL A 232 -3.23 -5.83 -13.82
N LEU A 233 -3.85 -4.73 -14.25
CA LEU A 233 -5.26 -4.66 -14.68
C LEU A 233 -5.45 -4.90 -16.19
N GLY A 234 -4.44 -4.62 -17.01
CA GLY A 234 -4.59 -4.56 -18.48
C GLY A 234 -5.36 -3.30 -18.91
N THR A 235 -4.81 -2.57 -19.89
CA THR A 235 -5.28 -1.23 -20.30
C THR A 235 -6.63 -1.21 -21.03
N SER A 236 -7.21 -2.38 -21.36
CA SER A 236 -8.48 -2.50 -22.09
C SER A 236 -9.74 -2.27 -21.24
N THR A 237 -9.60 -2.18 -19.92
CA THR A 237 -10.73 -2.14 -18.97
C THR A 237 -11.04 -0.73 -18.44
N PHE A 238 -10.24 0.26 -18.83
CA PHE A 238 -10.28 1.60 -18.27
C PHE A 238 -10.39 2.65 -19.38
N ASP A 239 -11.58 3.27 -19.54
CA ASP A 239 -11.70 4.45 -20.39
C ASP A 239 -11.22 5.68 -19.63
N ALA A 240 -9.96 6.01 -19.84
CA ALA A 240 -9.32 7.16 -19.21
C ALA A 240 -9.83 8.51 -19.76
N LYS A 241 -10.50 8.52 -20.92
CA LYS A 241 -10.90 9.78 -21.57
C LYS A 241 -12.23 10.32 -21.08
N ALA A 242 -13.00 9.50 -20.38
CA ALA A 242 -14.35 9.84 -19.95
C ALA A 242 -14.44 10.40 -18.52
N ARG A 243 -13.31 10.51 -17.78
CA ARG A 243 -13.30 10.97 -16.38
C ARG A 243 -12.04 11.76 -16.01
N ASP A 244 -12.11 12.54 -14.93
CA ASP A 244 -10.96 13.23 -14.36
C ASP A 244 -10.07 12.22 -13.60
N ILE A 245 -8.76 12.28 -13.84
CA ILE A 245 -7.80 11.32 -13.33
C ILE A 245 -6.56 12.03 -12.80
N LEU A 246 -6.13 11.62 -11.62
CA LEU A 246 -4.88 12.01 -10.98
C LEU A 246 -4.01 10.76 -10.77
N THR A 247 -2.70 10.93 -10.74
CA THR A 247 -1.79 9.85 -10.36
C THR A 247 -1.47 9.91 -8.86
N LEU A 248 -1.24 8.76 -8.26
CA LEU A 248 -0.71 8.63 -6.90
C LEU A 248 0.74 8.14 -6.98
N PRO A 249 1.62 8.52 -6.05
CA PRO A 249 2.94 7.91 -5.96
C PRO A 249 2.83 6.41 -5.68
N ALA A 250 3.76 5.61 -6.20
CA ALA A 250 3.77 4.17 -5.98
C ALA A 250 3.92 3.84 -4.49
N GLN A 251 3.10 2.93 -3.98
CA GLN A 251 3.12 2.46 -2.58
C GLN A 251 2.75 3.51 -1.52
N ASP A 252 2.14 4.64 -1.91
CA ASP A 252 1.62 5.70 -1.01
C ASP A 252 2.63 6.10 0.10
N PRO A 253 3.79 6.67 -0.26
CA PRO A 253 4.85 6.99 0.69
C PRO A 253 4.44 8.12 1.66
N ASP A 254 4.93 8.05 2.89
CA ASP A 254 4.76 9.03 3.96
C ASP A 254 5.55 10.31 3.62
N LEU A 255 4.85 11.24 2.98
CA LEU A 255 5.42 12.52 2.54
C LEU A 255 5.91 13.39 3.70
N VAL A 256 5.32 13.26 4.88
CA VAL A 256 5.71 14.03 6.07
C VAL A 256 7.09 13.55 6.55
N SER A 257 7.25 12.24 6.70
CA SER A 257 8.55 11.63 7.04
C SER A 257 9.64 11.99 6.02
N LEU A 258 9.33 11.94 4.72
CA LEU A 258 10.28 12.30 3.65
C LEU A 258 10.65 13.79 3.67
N ALA A 259 9.67 14.67 3.94
CA ALA A 259 9.91 16.10 4.04
C ALA A 259 10.81 16.46 5.22
N HIS A 260 10.55 15.88 6.40
CA HIS A 260 11.37 16.11 7.59
C HIS A 260 12.78 15.53 7.49
N ALA A 261 12.95 14.46 6.71
CA ALA A 261 14.28 13.92 6.39
C ALA A 261 15.01 14.68 5.27
N GLU A 262 14.37 15.68 4.66
CA GLU A 262 14.87 16.41 3.49
C GLU A 262 15.25 15.48 2.31
N ASP A 263 14.56 14.34 2.17
CA ASP A 263 14.83 13.34 1.13
C ASP A 263 13.77 13.39 0.02
N SER A 264 14.18 13.83 -1.17
CA SER A 264 13.32 13.85 -2.36
C SER A 264 13.52 12.64 -3.27
N ALA A 265 14.63 11.91 -3.13
CA ALA A 265 15.00 10.85 -4.07
C ALA A 265 14.05 9.65 -3.99
N LEU A 266 13.63 9.27 -2.77
CA LEU A 266 12.67 8.18 -2.59
C LEU A 266 11.27 8.54 -3.11
N LEU A 267 10.87 9.82 -2.99
CA LEU A 267 9.62 10.31 -3.57
C LEU A 267 9.69 10.35 -5.10
N GLU A 268 10.78 10.88 -5.66
CA GLU A 268 11.03 10.92 -7.12
C GLU A 268 10.96 9.51 -7.70
N TYR A 269 11.64 8.54 -7.07
CA TYR A 269 11.58 7.14 -7.48
C TYR A 269 10.15 6.55 -7.41
N SER A 270 9.39 6.86 -6.35
CA SER A 270 7.99 6.44 -6.21
C SER A 270 7.09 7.02 -7.31
N LEU A 271 7.29 8.29 -7.68
CA LEU A 271 6.56 8.97 -8.75
C LEU A 271 6.90 8.40 -10.13
N GLU A 272 8.19 8.23 -10.42
CA GLU A 272 8.68 7.65 -11.67
C GLU A 272 8.09 6.24 -11.88
N ARG A 273 8.16 5.40 -10.85
CA ARG A 273 7.65 4.03 -10.90
C ARG A 273 6.15 3.97 -11.17
N SER A 274 5.37 4.88 -10.56
CA SER A 274 3.93 4.99 -10.83
C SER A 274 3.67 5.42 -12.28
N ALA A 275 4.42 6.42 -12.77
CA ALA A 275 4.28 6.92 -14.15
C ALA A 275 4.66 5.86 -15.20
N GLU A 276 5.75 5.11 -14.99
CA GLU A 276 6.21 4.04 -15.87
C GLU A 276 5.19 2.91 -15.95
N ALA A 277 4.72 2.43 -14.79
CA ALA A 277 3.73 1.37 -14.72
C ALA A 277 2.36 1.79 -15.31
N GLY A 278 2.02 3.08 -15.21
CA GLY A 278 0.80 3.67 -15.74
C GLY A 278 0.82 4.01 -17.23
N SER A 279 1.89 3.68 -17.96
CA SER A 279 2.14 4.09 -19.36
C SER A 279 0.90 4.22 -20.26
N GLY A 280 0.92 5.22 -21.14
CA GLY A 280 -0.22 5.55 -22.00
C GLY A 280 -1.15 6.57 -21.37
N ALA A 281 -2.28 6.13 -20.82
CA ALA A 281 -3.36 7.01 -20.37
C ALA A 281 -3.01 7.86 -19.12
N LEU A 282 -2.07 7.39 -18.29
CA LEU A 282 -1.64 8.12 -17.09
C LEU A 282 -0.42 9.01 -17.32
N ALA A 283 0.21 8.90 -18.50
CA ALA A 283 1.45 9.62 -18.78
C ALA A 283 1.20 11.14 -18.80
N GLY A 284 1.95 11.88 -18.00
CA GLY A 284 1.86 13.34 -17.91
C GLY A 284 0.64 13.88 -17.16
N LEU A 285 -0.14 13.02 -16.50
CA LEU A 285 -1.20 13.46 -15.59
C LEU A 285 -0.61 14.08 -14.32
N PRO A 286 -1.30 15.06 -13.70
CA PRO A 286 -0.89 15.60 -12.41
C PRO A 286 -1.01 14.55 -11.31
N TRP A 287 -0.09 14.61 -10.34
CA TRP A 287 -0.15 13.73 -9.18
C TRP A 287 -0.74 14.42 -7.94
N LEU A 288 -1.39 13.61 -7.11
CA LEU A 288 -1.98 13.99 -5.82
C LEU A 288 -1.17 13.34 -4.70
N GLY A 289 -0.75 14.13 -3.71
CA GLY A 289 -0.19 13.57 -2.47
C GLY A 289 -1.29 13.37 -1.44
N ILE A 290 -1.16 12.34 -0.59
CA ILE A 290 -2.07 12.09 0.52
C ILE A 290 -1.26 12.16 1.82
N VAL A 291 -1.75 12.92 2.79
CA VAL A 291 -1.09 13.12 4.08
C VAL A 291 -2.12 13.10 5.21
N GLY A 292 -1.76 12.59 6.38
CA GLY A 292 -2.60 12.67 7.58
C GLY A 292 -2.69 14.12 8.05
N THR A 293 -1.53 14.68 8.37
CA THR A 293 -1.33 16.07 8.78
C THR A 293 -0.47 16.81 7.76
N VAL A 294 -0.49 18.13 7.79
CA VAL A 294 0.27 18.95 6.84
C VAL A 294 1.03 20.08 7.54
N ASP A 295 2.30 20.18 7.23
CA ASP A 295 3.19 21.27 7.66
C ASP A 295 3.85 21.98 6.47
N ARG A 296 4.67 22.98 6.78
CA ARG A 296 5.32 23.79 5.75
C ARG A 296 6.37 23.01 4.95
N ASP A 297 7.06 22.07 5.57
CA ASP A 297 8.12 21.30 4.94
C ASP A 297 7.52 20.28 3.96
N THR A 298 6.41 19.65 4.35
CA THR A 298 5.60 18.77 3.50
C THR A 298 5.06 19.49 2.27
N ILE A 299 4.49 20.70 2.46
CA ILE A 299 4.06 21.55 1.33
C ILE A 299 5.23 21.89 0.41
N ALA A 300 6.39 22.22 0.97
CA ALA A 300 7.56 22.60 0.20
C ALA A 300 8.08 21.43 -0.65
N LEU A 301 8.19 20.23 -0.07
CA LEU A 301 8.59 19.01 -0.78
C LEU A 301 7.61 18.67 -1.90
N ALA A 302 6.30 18.59 -1.59
CA ALA A 302 5.28 18.23 -2.57
C ALA A 302 5.22 19.23 -3.73
N ALA A 303 5.28 20.54 -3.44
CA ALA A 303 5.30 21.57 -4.46
C ALA A 303 6.57 21.52 -5.32
N ALA A 304 7.75 21.26 -4.72
CA ALA A 304 9.00 21.12 -5.45
C ALA A 304 8.99 19.92 -6.41
N GLN A 305 8.29 18.85 -6.05
CA GLN A 305 8.09 17.66 -6.88
C GLN A 305 6.85 17.76 -7.81
N GLY A 306 6.24 18.95 -7.93
CA GLY A 306 5.19 19.22 -8.90
C GLY A 306 3.81 18.64 -8.54
N ALA A 307 3.51 18.43 -7.25
CA ALA A 307 2.18 18.01 -6.81
C ALA A 307 1.11 18.98 -7.31
N ARG A 308 -0.06 18.45 -7.70
CA ARG A 308 -1.23 19.26 -8.02
C ARG A 308 -1.92 19.78 -6.77
N ALA A 309 -2.00 18.93 -5.76
CA ALA A 309 -2.59 19.22 -4.47
C ALA A 309 -2.11 18.19 -3.42
N LEU A 310 -2.39 18.46 -2.15
CA LEU A 310 -2.32 17.48 -1.07
C LEU A 310 -3.72 17.21 -0.54
N LEU A 311 -4.14 15.96 -0.50
CA LEU A 311 -5.30 15.52 0.28
C LEU A 311 -4.86 15.35 1.73
N VAL A 312 -5.52 16.08 2.64
CA VAL A 312 -5.24 16.06 4.08
C VAL A 312 -6.37 15.30 4.77
N THR A 313 -6.06 14.14 5.36
CA THR A 313 -7.07 13.15 5.79
C THR A 313 -7.47 13.26 7.26
N GLU A 314 -6.67 13.93 8.10
CA GLU A 314 -7.01 14.24 9.50
C GLU A 314 -7.19 15.74 9.70
N ASP A 315 -7.89 16.13 10.79
CA ASP A 315 -8.34 17.48 11.18
C ASP A 315 -7.25 18.58 11.19
N ALA A 316 -6.66 18.91 10.04
CA ALA A 316 -5.73 20.02 9.91
C ALA A 316 -6.45 21.38 9.84
N VAL A 317 -7.78 21.36 9.86
CA VAL A 317 -8.63 22.49 9.50
C VAL A 317 -9.76 22.58 10.53
N ASP A 318 -9.55 23.41 11.55
CA ASP A 318 -10.51 23.77 12.60
C ASP A 318 -11.97 23.78 12.09
N GLY A 319 -12.74 22.77 12.49
CA GLY A 319 -14.19 22.71 12.37
C GLY A 319 -14.73 21.95 13.58
N GLN A 320 -15.78 22.44 14.22
CA GLN A 320 -16.43 21.65 15.27
C GLN A 320 -17.07 20.42 14.63
N ALA A 321 -17.22 19.34 15.40
CA ALA A 321 -17.98 18.16 14.98
C ALA A 321 -19.43 18.56 14.66
N GLY A 322 -19.70 18.89 13.39
CA GLY A 322 -20.97 19.51 12.98
C GLY A 322 -20.85 20.57 11.89
N ASP A 323 -19.66 21.15 11.68
CA ASP A 323 -19.45 22.16 10.65
C ASP A 323 -19.11 21.52 9.30
N VAL A 324 -19.59 22.12 8.21
CA VAL A 324 -19.23 21.72 6.85
C VAL A 324 -17.76 22.05 6.59
N THR A 325 -17.01 21.06 6.12
CA THR A 325 -15.59 21.22 5.80
C THR A 325 -15.44 21.80 4.39
N PRO A 326 -14.81 22.97 4.20
CA PRO A 326 -14.53 23.49 2.86
C PRO A 326 -13.59 22.55 2.12
N ALA A 327 -13.92 22.23 0.86
CA ALA A 327 -13.19 21.23 0.08
C ALA A 327 -11.69 21.55 -0.14
N ALA A 328 -11.34 22.83 -0.22
CA ALA A 328 -9.99 23.25 -0.56
C ALA A 328 -9.56 24.55 0.13
N ARG A 329 -8.28 24.61 0.50
CA ARG A 329 -7.60 25.82 0.99
C ARG A 329 -6.22 25.93 0.35
N LEU A 330 -5.65 27.13 0.34
CA LEU A 330 -4.31 27.35 -0.18
C LEU A 330 -3.27 27.33 0.93
N GLY A 331 -2.55 26.21 1.04
CA GLY A 331 -1.43 26.05 1.95
C GLY A 331 -0.23 26.88 1.52
N ARG A 332 0.50 27.45 2.50
CA ARG A 332 1.76 28.17 2.27
C ARG A 332 2.87 27.62 3.16
N GLY A 333 3.94 27.10 2.54
CA GLY A 333 5.08 26.50 3.23
C GLY A 333 6.37 26.58 2.40
N GLY A 334 7.50 26.85 3.04
CA GLY A 334 8.82 26.90 2.38
C GLY A 334 8.98 27.90 1.23
N GLY A 335 8.14 28.94 1.16
CA GLY A 335 8.09 29.87 0.02
C GLY A 335 7.22 29.39 -1.15
N SER A 336 6.68 28.18 -1.07
CA SER A 336 5.76 27.57 -2.02
C SER A 336 4.30 27.75 -1.60
N ARG A 337 3.41 27.53 -2.57
CA ARG A 337 1.94 27.52 -2.41
C ARG A 337 1.43 26.22 -3.01
N LEU A 338 0.48 25.57 -2.34
CA LEU A 338 -0.09 24.33 -2.83
C LEU A 338 -1.55 24.19 -2.34
N PRO A 339 -2.51 23.82 -3.20
CA PRO A 339 -3.85 23.48 -2.77
C PRO A 339 -3.83 22.32 -1.77
N LEU A 340 -4.56 22.48 -0.67
CA LEU A 340 -4.82 21.48 0.34
C LEU A 340 -6.30 21.11 0.23
N LEU A 341 -6.57 19.85 -0.06
CA LEU A 341 -7.90 19.28 -0.16
C LEU A 341 -8.28 18.65 1.17
N SER A 342 -9.48 18.96 1.67
CA SER A 342 -9.98 18.45 2.95
C SER A 342 -11.35 17.83 2.72
N PRO A 343 -11.50 16.50 2.86
CA PRO A 343 -12.79 15.85 2.70
C PRO A 343 -13.70 16.19 3.88
N ASP A 344 -14.99 16.36 3.62
CA ASP A 344 -15.99 16.44 4.68
C ASP A 344 -16.27 15.03 5.19
N SER A 345 -15.84 14.75 6.43
CA SER A 345 -15.91 13.42 7.03
C SER A 345 -17.35 12.94 7.24
N PHE A 346 -18.26 13.85 7.57
CA PHE A 346 -19.67 13.55 7.75
C PHE A 346 -20.31 13.09 6.44
N LEU A 347 -20.20 13.88 5.37
CA LEU A 347 -20.77 13.51 4.07
C LEU A 347 -20.05 12.29 3.46
N SER A 348 -18.72 12.22 3.59
CA SER A 348 -17.94 11.09 3.07
C SER A 348 -18.40 9.77 3.68
N GLY A 349 -18.65 9.72 4.99
CA GLY A 349 -19.10 8.52 5.71
C GLY A 349 -20.42 7.95 5.17
N TYR A 350 -21.39 8.79 4.84
CA TYR A 350 -22.68 8.34 4.28
C TYR A 350 -22.61 8.10 2.77
N ALA A 351 -21.82 8.88 2.03
CA ALA A 351 -21.69 8.74 0.59
C ALA A 351 -21.06 7.41 0.16
N VAL A 352 -20.14 6.86 0.96
CA VAL A 352 -19.45 5.59 0.63
C VAL A 352 -19.97 4.38 1.41
N ALA A 353 -21.08 4.55 2.14
CA ALA A 353 -21.73 3.47 2.87
C ALA A 353 -22.26 2.41 1.91
N ASP A 354 -22.07 1.13 2.27
CA ASP A 354 -22.55 0.01 1.46
C ASP A 354 -24.05 -0.23 1.70
N ALA A 355 -24.87 0.00 0.67
CA ALA A 355 -26.32 -0.17 0.74
C ALA A 355 -26.75 -1.63 0.95
N SER A 356 -25.89 -2.61 0.63
CA SER A 356 -26.16 -4.03 0.92
C SER A 356 -26.04 -4.36 2.41
N LEU A 357 -25.29 -3.56 3.17
CA LEU A 357 -25.12 -3.71 4.62
C LEU A 357 -26.06 -2.79 5.41
N SER A 358 -26.57 -1.73 4.78
CA SER A 358 -27.47 -0.77 5.40
C SER A 358 -28.53 -0.33 4.37
N PRO A 359 -29.76 -0.87 4.43
CA PRO A 359 -30.85 -0.50 3.52
C PRO A 359 -31.15 1.00 3.50
N GLY A 360 -30.71 1.76 4.52
CA GLY A 360 -30.92 3.19 4.65
C GLY A 360 -29.80 4.04 4.04
N ALA A 361 -28.71 3.44 3.55
CA ALA A 361 -27.53 4.17 3.08
C ALA A 361 -27.84 5.19 1.99
N VAL A 362 -28.74 4.83 1.06
CA VAL A 362 -29.16 5.71 -0.05
C VAL A 362 -29.90 6.95 0.48
N GLY A 363 -30.91 6.75 1.32
CA GLY A 363 -31.65 7.85 1.97
C GLY A 363 -30.77 8.74 2.84
N LEU A 364 -29.89 8.12 3.62
CA LEU A 364 -28.92 8.83 4.47
C LEU A 364 -27.92 9.64 3.67
N SER A 365 -27.44 9.14 2.53
CA SER A 365 -26.49 9.85 1.67
C SER A 365 -27.11 11.11 1.08
N VAL A 366 -28.33 11.02 0.52
CA VAL A 366 -29.05 12.18 -0.03
C VAL A 366 -29.40 13.18 1.08
N ALA A 367 -29.89 12.71 2.23
CA ALA A 367 -30.19 13.54 3.40
C ALA A 367 -28.96 14.28 3.94
N ALA A 368 -27.83 13.58 4.07
CA ALA A 368 -26.56 14.18 4.47
C ALA A 368 -26.08 15.21 3.44
N GLY A 369 -26.29 14.94 2.14
CA GLY A 369 -26.04 15.89 1.06
C GLY A 369 -26.86 17.17 1.20
N ALA A 370 -28.18 17.07 1.39
CA ALA A 370 -29.07 18.22 1.53
C ALA A 370 -28.74 19.08 2.76
N LEU A 371 -28.46 18.45 3.91
CA LEU A 371 -28.04 19.18 5.13
C LEU A 371 -26.66 19.82 4.98
N THR A 372 -25.75 19.15 4.27
CA THR A 372 -24.44 19.73 3.92
C THR A 372 -24.62 20.94 3.00
N ALA A 373 -25.48 20.85 1.99
CA ALA A 373 -25.77 21.96 1.07
C ALA A 373 -26.29 23.20 1.80
N ALA A 374 -27.16 23.01 2.79
CA ALA A 374 -27.72 24.10 3.57
C ALA A 374 -26.71 24.81 4.48
N GLY A 375 -25.62 24.15 4.86
CA GLY A 375 -24.55 24.70 5.68
C GLY A 375 -23.27 25.06 4.91
N ALA A 376 -23.22 24.79 3.60
CA ALA A 376 -22.03 24.99 2.79
C ALA A 376 -21.95 26.43 2.23
N ASP A 377 -20.79 27.06 2.41
CA ASP A 377 -20.47 28.36 1.80
C ASP A 377 -19.65 28.23 0.49
N GLY A 378 -19.44 27.00 0.01
CA GLY A 378 -18.64 26.70 -1.18
C GLY A 378 -18.53 25.19 -1.43
N PRO A 379 -17.64 24.75 -2.33
CA PRO A 379 -17.51 23.35 -2.68
C PRO A 379 -17.18 22.45 -1.50
N VAL A 380 -17.71 21.23 -1.53
CA VAL A 380 -17.46 20.16 -0.57
C VAL A 380 -16.78 18.98 -1.27
N LEU A 381 -15.87 18.29 -0.57
CA LEU A 381 -15.17 17.12 -1.08
C LEU A 381 -15.63 15.86 -0.34
N VAL A 382 -16.07 14.87 -1.09
CA VAL A 382 -16.22 13.49 -0.63
C VAL A 382 -14.99 12.69 -1.02
N TRP A 383 -14.46 11.92 -0.07
CA TRP A 383 -13.35 11.00 -0.33
C TRP A 383 -13.73 9.58 0.06
N THR A 384 -13.42 8.61 -0.82
CA THR A 384 -13.72 7.20 -0.55
C THR A 384 -12.89 6.61 0.59
N GLY A 385 -11.79 7.23 0.98
CA GLY A 385 -10.92 6.66 1.99
C GLY A 385 -10.02 5.54 1.48
N ASP A 386 -9.11 5.11 2.34
CA ASP A 386 -8.19 3.99 2.09
C ASP A 386 -8.81 2.62 2.37
N THR A 387 -9.96 2.59 3.06
CA THR A 387 -10.62 1.37 3.51
C THR A 387 -11.80 0.96 2.63
N TRP A 388 -12.24 1.81 1.69
CA TRP A 388 -13.32 1.44 0.78
C TRP A 388 -12.91 0.28 -0.12
N THR A 389 -13.71 -0.80 -0.07
CA THR A 389 -13.51 -2.05 -0.82
C THR A 389 -14.83 -2.45 -1.49
N PRO A 390 -15.19 -1.82 -2.61
CA PRO A 390 -16.47 -2.08 -3.25
C PRO A 390 -16.50 -3.50 -3.85
N GLY A 391 -17.26 -4.40 -3.24
CA GLY A 391 -17.35 -5.81 -3.65
C GLY A 391 -18.64 -6.18 -4.41
N ASP A 392 -19.74 -5.50 -4.07
CA ASP A 392 -21.09 -5.81 -4.51
C ASP A 392 -21.76 -4.61 -5.19
N ALA A 393 -22.94 -4.83 -5.80
CA ALA A 393 -23.70 -3.76 -6.47
C ALA A 393 -24.07 -2.60 -5.51
N GLY A 394 -24.38 -2.93 -4.25
CA GLY A 394 -24.77 -1.96 -3.21
C GLY A 394 -23.67 -0.97 -2.80
N ALA A 395 -22.40 -1.27 -3.06
CA ALA A 395 -21.27 -0.44 -2.62
C ALA A 395 -21.18 0.94 -3.30
N THR A 396 -21.96 1.16 -4.37
CA THR A 396 -21.98 2.41 -5.15
C THR A 396 -23.32 3.12 -5.16
N GLU A 397 -24.37 2.50 -4.61
CA GLU A 397 -25.75 3.02 -4.71
C GLU A 397 -25.91 4.35 -3.97
N ALA A 398 -25.37 4.45 -2.75
CA ALA A 398 -25.40 5.68 -1.95
C ALA A 398 -24.73 6.85 -2.68
N LEU A 399 -23.49 6.65 -3.15
CA LEU A 399 -22.74 7.68 -3.90
C LEU A 399 -23.44 8.07 -5.21
N THR A 400 -23.97 7.08 -5.94
CA THR A 400 -24.67 7.32 -7.22
C THR A 400 -25.94 8.12 -6.98
N ALA A 401 -26.71 7.80 -5.93
CA ALA A 401 -27.92 8.52 -5.58
C ALA A 401 -27.62 9.97 -5.16
N LEU A 402 -26.57 10.19 -4.37
CA LEU A 402 -26.11 11.54 -4.01
C LEU A 402 -25.74 12.36 -5.27
N LEU A 403 -24.90 11.81 -6.15
CA LEU A 403 -24.48 12.50 -7.38
C LEU A 403 -25.63 12.72 -8.39
N SER A 404 -26.70 11.93 -8.29
CA SER A 404 -27.90 12.06 -9.13
C SER A 404 -28.96 12.97 -8.52
N ALA A 405 -28.79 13.42 -7.26
CA ALA A 405 -29.75 14.29 -6.61
C ALA A 405 -29.82 15.66 -7.33
N PRO A 406 -31.01 16.25 -7.50
CA PRO A 406 -31.21 17.44 -8.33
C PRO A 406 -30.52 18.69 -7.79
N PHE A 407 -30.20 18.71 -6.49
CA PHE A 407 -29.49 19.80 -5.83
C PHE A 407 -27.96 19.65 -5.85
N VAL A 408 -27.42 18.59 -6.48
CA VAL A 408 -25.97 18.36 -6.52
C VAL A 408 -25.39 18.79 -7.87
N ALA A 409 -24.43 19.70 -7.82
CA ALA A 409 -23.65 20.16 -8.95
C ALA A 409 -22.24 19.55 -8.89
N PRO A 410 -21.93 18.49 -9.67
CA PRO A 410 -20.63 17.84 -9.61
C PRO A 410 -19.50 18.74 -10.14
N VAL A 411 -18.42 18.85 -9.39
CA VAL A 411 -17.19 19.59 -9.76
C VAL A 411 -15.97 18.69 -9.68
N SER A 412 -15.06 18.82 -10.66
CA SER A 412 -13.84 18.00 -10.70
C SER A 412 -12.85 18.40 -9.59
N VAL A 413 -12.10 17.45 -9.02
CA VAL A 413 -11.04 17.75 -8.03
C VAL A 413 -9.96 18.65 -8.63
N THR A 414 -9.63 18.48 -9.92
CA THR A 414 -8.67 19.34 -10.62
C THR A 414 -9.15 20.80 -10.68
N ALA A 415 -10.46 21.03 -10.73
CA ALA A 415 -11.04 22.36 -10.69
C ALA A 415 -10.98 23.00 -9.30
N LEU A 416 -11.21 22.22 -8.24
CA LEU A 416 -11.05 22.68 -6.85
C LEU A 416 -9.62 23.11 -6.55
N ALA A 417 -8.64 22.41 -7.11
CA ALA A 417 -7.22 22.69 -6.91
C ALA A 417 -6.71 23.93 -7.71
N ARG A 418 -7.57 24.91 -8.01
CA ARG A 418 -7.16 26.19 -8.64
C ARG A 418 -6.89 27.24 -7.57
N GLU A 419 -5.64 27.70 -7.49
CA GLU A 419 -5.16 28.55 -6.39
C GLU A 419 -5.85 29.92 -6.24
N GLU A 420 -6.41 30.47 -7.33
CA GLU A 420 -6.88 31.86 -7.39
C GLU A 420 -8.11 32.10 -6.50
N ASP A 421 -8.91 31.05 -6.27
CA ASP A 421 -10.20 31.13 -5.57
C ASP A 421 -10.11 30.63 -4.12
N LEU A 422 -8.91 30.27 -3.64
CA LEU A 422 -8.73 29.57 -2.36
C LEU A 422 -8.35 30.49 -1.20
N ALA A 423 -9.04 30.30 -0.08
CA ALA A 423 -8.69 30.92 1.20
C ALA A 423 -7.29 30.44 1.66
N THR A 424 -6.46 31.38 2.13
CA THR A 424 -5.09 31.04 2.55
C THR A 424 -5.08 30.38 3.92
N TYR A 425 -4.40 29.23 4.00
CA TYR A 425 -4.07 28.52 5.24
C TYR A 425 -2.56 28.55 5.46
N ARG A 426 -2.13 28.74 6.72
CA ARG A 426 -0.71 28.76 7.09
C ARG A 426 -0.47 27.69 8.15
N PRO A 427 0.05 26.51 7.76
CA PRO A 427 0.38 25.49 8.74
C PRO A 427 1.57 25.89 9.60
N GLU A 428 1.77 25.11 10.66
CA GLU A 428 2.97 25.11 11.49
C GLU A 428 4.20 24.70 10.66
N GLN A 429 5.40 25.00 11.17
CA GLN A 429 6.63 24.70 10.44
C GLN A 429 6.84 23.20 10.27
N THR A 430 6.66 22.45 11.36
CA THR A 430 6.83 21.01 11.48
C THR A 430 5.73 20.51 12.39
N LEU A 431 4.99 19.48 12.00
CA LEU A 431 3.91 18.91 12.78
C LEU A 431 4.07 17.38 12.83
N ASP A 432 3.59 16.75 13.90
CA ASP A 432 3.48 15.29 13.98
C ASP A 432 4.81 14.51 13.84
N ALA A 433 5.96 15.15 14.09
CA ALA A 433 7.28 14.52 13.93
C ALA A 433 7.56 13.31 14.86
N GLY A 434 6.67 13.04 15.82
CA GLY A 434 6.77 11.86 16.70
C GLY A 434 6.54 10.55 15.97
N ASP A 435 5.74 10.58 14.90
CA ASP A 435 5.36 9.41 14.10
C ASP A 435 6.17 9.28 12.81
N ASP A 436 7.29 9.98 12.69
CA ASP A 436 8.15 9.93 11.50
C ASP A 436 8.99 8.67 11.43
N LEU A 437 9.24 8.19 10.21
CA LEU A 437 10.38 7.32 9.95
C LEU A 437 11.66 8.15 10.04
N GLY A 438 12.52 7.84 11.01
CA GLY A 438 13.71 8.64 11.28
C GLY A 438 14.64 8.80 10.07
N ALA A 439 15.21 10.00 9.89
CA ALA A 439 16.12 10.35 8.79
C ALA A 439 17.27 9.34 8.53
N PRO A 440 17.90 8.69 9.55
CA PRO A 440 18.89 7.65 9.29
C PRO A 440 18.34 6.42 8.56
N ALA A 441 17.10 6.01 8.85
CA ALA A 441 16.45 4.90 8.16
C ALA A 441 16.14 5.27 6.70
N ILE A 442 15.62 6.46 6.46
CA ILE A 442 15.38 7.01 5.11
C ILE A 442 16.67 7.08 4.30
N ALA A 443 17.75 7.63 4.87
CA ALA A 443 19.06 7.66 4.21
C ALA A 443 19.61 6.25 3.91
N GLY A 444 19.33 5.28 4.79
CA GLY A 444 19.66 3.88 4.59
C GLY A 444 18.88 3.23 3.44
N LEU A 445 17.59 3.54 3.30
CA LEU A 445 16.75 3.09 2.18
C LEU A 445 17.19 3.73 0.86
N ARG A 446 17.51 5.03 0.85
CA ARG A 446 18.05 5.73 -0.34
C ARG A 446 19.37 5.13 -0.81
N THR A 447 20.26 4.77 0.12
CA THR A 447 21.54 4.13 -0.23
C THR A 447 21.29 2.77 -0.88
N ARG A 448 20.41 1.96 -0.30
CA ARG A 448 20.01 0.66 -0.85
C ARG A 448 19.33 0.77 -2.21
N LEU A 449 18.51 1.80 -2.43
CA LEU A 449 17.93 2.07 -3.75
C LEU A 449 19.03 2.32 -4.78
N ALA A 450 20.03 3.15 -4.45
CA ALA A 450 21.16 3.41 -5.35
C ALA A 450 21.95 2.12 -5.65
N ASP A 451 22.21 1.29 -4.64
CA ASP A 451 22.90 0.01 -4.81
C ASP A 451 22.10 -0.97 -5.68
N LEU A 452 20.77 -1.01 -5.52
CA LEU A 452 19.87 -1.81 -6.37
C LEU A 452 19.86 -1.32 -7.82
N ILE A 453 19.87 0.00 -8.05
CA ILE A 453 19.96 0.57 -9.40
C ILE A 453 21.27 0.12 -10.07
N GLU A 454 22.39 0.20 -9.36
CA GLU A 454 23.70 -0.26 -9.87
C GLU A 454 23.70 -1.76 -10.17
N LEU A 455 23.13 -2.59 -9.29
CA LEU A 455 23.01 -4.02 -9.50
C LEU A 455 22.09 -4.35 -10.70
N SER A 456 20.99 -3.62 -10.86
CA SER A 456 20.05 -3.81 -11.97
C SER A 456 20.69 -3.50 -13.33
N ALA A 457 21.64 -2.56 -13.38
CA ALA A 457 22.34 -2.17 -14.60
C ALA A 457 23.24 -3.28 -15.18
N VAL A 458 23.60 -4.29 -14.37
CA VAL A 458 24.36 -5.46 -14.86
C VAL A 458 23.47 -6.65 -15.20
N ALA A 459 22.18 -6.62 -14.88
CA ALA A 459 21.24 -7.69 -15.19
C ALA A 459 20.77 -7.61 -16.66
N GLU A 460 20.50 -8.76 -17.28
CA GLU A 460 19.87 -8.82 -18.61
C GLU A 460 18.46 -8.20 -18.59
N ASP A 461 17.72 -8.42 -17.50
CA ASP A 461 16.41 -7.84 -17.22
C ASP A 461 16.47 -7.03 -15.91
N PRO A 462 16.65 -5.69 -15.98
CA PRO A 462 16.70 -4.83 -14.79
C PRO A 462 15.43 -4.89 -13.93
N ASP A 463 14.26 -5.11 -14.55
CA ASP A 463 12.97 -5.15 -13.84
C ASP A 463 12.85 -6.38 -12.94
N ALA A 464 13.57 -7.45 -13.23
CA ALA A 464 13.66 -8.62 -12.36
C ALA A 464 14.26 -8.28 -10.97
N ILE A 465 15.05 -7.21 -10.88
CA ILE A 465 15.66 -6.72 -9.64
C ILE A 465 14.89 -5.51 -9.11
N MET A 466 14.66 -4.50 -9.96
CA MET A 466 14.00 -3.25 -9.56
C MET A 466 12.50 -3.43 -9.27
N GLY A 467 11.86 -4.44 -9.85
CA GLY A 467 10.50 -4.86 -9.53
C GLY A 467 10.33 -5.15 -8.02
N PRO A 468 10.88 -6.26 -7.51
CA PRO A 468 10.79 -6.61 -6.10
C PRO A 468 11.60 -5.68 -5.18
N GLY A 469 12.84 -5.33 -5.56
CA GLY A 469 13.71 -4.49 -4.73
C GLY A 469 13.17 -3.07 -4.54
N GLY A 470 12.64 -2.48 -5.61
CA GLY A 470 11.98 -1.18 -5.56
C GLY A 470 10.76 -1.15 -4.65
N GLN A 471 9.93 -2.20 -4.71
CA GLN A 471 8.79 -2.34 -3.81
C GLN A 471 9.25 -2.50 -2.36
N ALA A 472 10.29 -3.30 -2.12
CA ALA A 472 10.86 -3.48 -0.79
C ALA A 472 11.38 -2.16 -0.21
N VAL A 473 12.10 -1.34 -1.00
CA VAL A 473 12.61 -0.01 -0.58
C VAL A 473 11.48 0.91 -0.13
N LEU A 474 10.36 0.95 -0.87
CA LEU A 474 9.23 1.83 -0.57
C LEU A 474 8.33 1.30 0.55
N SER A 475 8.32 0.00 0.80
CA SER A 475 7.37 -0.64 1.73
C SER A 475 7.39 -0.14 3.18
N PRO A 476 8.52 0.30 3.79
CA PRO A 476 8.52 0.88 5.14
C PRO A 476 8.06 2.33 5.15
N LEU A 477 8.03 2.99 3.98
CA LEU A 477 7.57 4.36 3.81
C LEU A 477 6.06 4.46 3.67
N THR A 478 5.31 3.37 3.50
CA THR A 478 3.86 3.47 3.28
C THR A 478 3.17 4.26 4.40
N ARG A 479 2.36 5.25 4.04
CA ARG A 479 1.65 6.16 4.95
C ARG A 479 0.78 5.41 5.96
N SER A 480 0.19 4.28 5.59
CA SER A 480 -0.65 3.47 6.49
C SER A 480 0.11 2.89 7.70
N LEU A 481 1.44 2.95 7.72
CA LEU A 481 2.27 2.54 8.86
C LEU A 481 2.54 3.70 9.84
N ARG A 482 2.09 4.92 9.54
CA ARG A 482 2.27 6.09 10.41
C ARG A 482 1.48 5.90 11.70
N GLY A 483 2.13 6.17 12.84
CA GLY A 483 1.58 5.91 14.18
C GLY A 483 1.71 4.46 14.68
N ASP A 484 2.10 3.50 13.83
CA ASP A 484 2.35 2.10 14.22
C ASP A 484 3.85 1.76 14.15
N GLU A 485 4.58 2.16 15.19
CA GLU A 485 6.04 1.97 15.32
C GLU A 485 6.43 0.49 15.17
N VAL A 486 5.64 -0.44 15.76
CA VAL A 486 5.96 -1.88 15.74
C VAL A 486 5.81 -2.45 14.33
N ALA A 487 4.72 -2.16 13.64
CA ALA A 487 4.51 -2.62 12.28
C ALA A 487 5.54 -2.02 11.32
N ARG A 488 5.89 -0.74 11.51
CA ARG A 488 6.89 -0.05 10.70
C ARG A 488 8.30 -0.61 10.88
N ASP A 489 8.73 -0.86 12.12
CA ASP A 489 10.05 -1.46 12.41
C ASP A 489 10.18 -2.88 11.86
N LEU A 490 9.12 -3.69 11.98
CA LEU A 490 9.07 -5.02 11.38
C LEU A 490 9.22 -4.91 9.86
N ARG A 491 8.45 -4.03 9.22
CA ARG A 491 8.51 -3.83 7.76
C ARG A 491 9.88 -3.33 7.31
N LEU A 492 10.50 -2.41 8.04
CA LEU A 492 11.84 -1.92 7.75
C LEU A 492 12.88 -3.05 7.83
N THR A 493 12.79 -3.90 8.86
CA THR A 493 13.69 -5.05 9.03
C THR A 493 13.52 -6.08 7.91
N GLU A 494 12.27 -6.42 7.57
CA GLU A 494 11.96 -7.34 6.47
C GLU A 494 12.46 -6.80 5.13
N ALA A 495 12.19 -5.53 4.82
CA ALA A 495 12.61 -4.87 3.60
C ALA A 495 14.13 -4.83 3.48
N THR A 496 14.83 -4.33 4.51
CA THR A 496 16.30 -4.23 4.49
C THR A 496 16.97 -5.59 4.38
N THR A 497 16.46 -6.62 5.08
CA THR A 497 16.97 -7.99 4.97
C THR A 497 16.80 -8.53 3.54
N SER A 498 15.60 -8.40 2.95
CA SER A 498 15.33 -8.87 1.59
C SER A 498 16.16 -8.14 0.53
N ILE A 499 16.38 -6.84 0.69
CA ILE A 499 17.23 -6.05 -0.20
C ILE A 499 18.69 -6.48 -0.05
N ASP A 500 19.20 -6.60 1.19
CA ASP A 500 20.58 -6.99 1.45
C ASP A 500 20.87 -8.41 0.90
N GLU A 501 19.93 -9.35 1.03
CA GLU A 501 20.00 -10.67 0.39
C GLU A 501 20.09 -10.58 -1.14
N THR A 502 19.35 -9.65 -1.76
CA THR A 502 19.41 -9.42 -3.21
C THR A 502 20.74 -8.79 -3.63
N LEU A 503 21.24 -7.82 -2.88
CA LEU A 503 22.53 -7.17 -3.13
C LEU A 503 23.70 -8.15 -2.96
N ASP A 504 23.62 -9.06 -2.00
CA ASP A 504 24.65 -10.08 -1.75
C ASP A 504 24.57 -11.28 -2.72
N ALA A 505 23.48 -11.43 -3.49
CA ALA A 505 23.30 -12.54 -4.42
C ALA A 505 24.33 -12.56 -5.56
N LEU A 506 24.92 -11.41 -5.92
CA LEU A 506 25.99 -11.31 -6.91
C LEU A 506 27.30 -10.93 -6.25
N HIS A 507 28.21 -11.89 -6.08
CA HIS A 507 29.43 -11.68 -5.33
C HIS A 507 30.63 -12.48 -5.86
N VAL A 508 31.83 -12.08 -5.42
CA VAL A 508 33.05 -12.88 -5.62
C VAL A 508 33.15 -13.87 -4.47
N ALA A 509 33.25 -15.17 -4.77
CA ALA A 509 33.45 -16.19 -3.73
C ALA A 509 34.75 -15.93 -2.97
N ALA A 510 34.73 -16.14 -1.64
CA ALA A 510 35.93 -16.01 -0.81
C ALA A 510 37.04 -16.96 -1.31
N GLY A 511 38.09 -16.39 -1.88
CA GLY A 511 39.23 -17.14 -2.42
C GLY A 511 40.07 -17.77 -1.31
N SER A 512 40.59 -18.97 -1.57
CA SER A 512 41.67 -19.56 -0.75
C SER A 512 43.02 -18.92 -1.07
N ASP A 513 44.00 -19.04 -0.17
CA ASP A 513 45.38 -18.59 -0.43
C ASP A 513 45.93 -19.25 -1.70
N ILE A 514 46.24 -18.45 -2.73
CA ILE A 514 46.72 -18.97 -4.03
C ILE A 514 48.25 -19.01 -4.03
N ASN A 515 48.82 -20.16 -4.40
CA ASN A 515 50.26 -20.27 -4.66
C ASN A 515 50.52 -20.14 -6.17
N PHE A 516 51.01 -18.97 -6.59
CA PHE A 516 51.28 -18.65 -7.99
C PHE A 516 52.76 -18.89 -8.29
N ILE A 517 53.05 -19.94 -9.05
CA ILE A 517 54.42 -20.37 -9.42
C ILE A 517 54.59 -20.23 -10.93
N ALA A 518 54.70 -19.00 -11.41
CA ALA A 518 54.98 -18.66 -12.81
C ALA A 518 55.35 -17.17 -12.93
N ASP A 519 55.98 -16.78 -14.04
CA ASP A 519 56.24 -15.35 -14.36
C ASP A 519 55.00 -14.64 -14.94
N LYS A 520 54.15 -15.41 -15.65
CA LYS A 520 52.88 -14.99 -16.25
C LYS A 520 51.88 -16.14 -16.17
N GLY A 521 50.61 -15.82 -15.99
CA GLY A 521 49.54 -16.81 -15.90
C GLY A 521 48.22 -16.15 -15.50
N ALA A 522 47.20 -16.95 -15.22
CA ALA A 522 45.90 -16.45 -14.78
C ALA A 522 45.61 -16.84 -13.32
N LEU A 523 45.07 -15.90 -12.55
CA LEU A 523 44.47 -16.18 -11.24
C LEU A 523 42.97 -16.47 -11.44
N PRO A 524 42.46 -17.62 -10.94
CA PRO A 524 41.04 -17.90 -11.00
C PRO A 524 40.27 -17.02 -10.00
N VAL A 525 39.31 -16.25 -10.49
CA VAL A 525 38.32 -15.53 -9.68
C VAL A 525 36.98 -16.22 -9.87
N THR A 526 36.37 -16.69 -8.79
CA THR A 526 35.05 -17.32 -8.86
C THR A 526 33.98 -16.27 -8.58
N VAL A 527 33.13 -16.01 -9.57
CA VAL A 527 31.96 -15.14 -9.47
C VAL A 527 30.72 -16.01 -9.29
N VAL A 528 29.92 -15.69 -8.27
CA VAL A 528 28.68 -16.37 -7.92
C VAL A 528 27.53 -15.43 -8.26
N ASN A 529 26.56 -15.93 -9.01
CA ASN A 529 25.32 -15.25 -9.31
C ASN A 529 24.16 -16.11 -8.79
N ASP A 530 23.66 -15.79 -7.61
CA ASP A 530 22.49 -16.42 -7.01
C ASP A 530 21.18 -15.72 -7.43
N LEU A 531 21.24 -14.68 -8.27
CA LEU A 531 20.08 -14.02 -8.85
C LEU A 531 19.34 -14.96 -9.83
N ASP A 532 18.06 -14.66 -10.04
CA ASP A 532 17.19 -15.35 -10.99
C ASP A 532 17.36 -14.87 -12.44
N VAL A 533 18.25 -13.91 -12.66
CA VAL A 533 18.55 -13.27 -13.94
C VAL A 533 20.04 -13.36 -14.26
N GLU A 534 20.36 -13.38 -15.55
CA GLU A 534 21.74 -13.35 -16.03
C GLU A 534 22.38 -11.99 -15.72
N ALA A 535 23.66 -12.00 -15.31
CA ALA A 535 24.38 -10.78 -14.96
C ALA A 535 25.71 -10.65 -15.73
N THR A 536 25.99 -9.47 -16.28
CA THR A 536 27.23 -9.15 -17.01
C THR A 536 28.08 -8.16 -16.22
N VAL A 537 29.23 -8.62 -15.72
CA VAL A 537 30.13 -7.85 -14.85
C VAL A 537 31.56 -7.81 -15.36
N VAL A 538 32.29 -6.77 -14.98
CA VAL A 538 33.73 -6.63 -15.17
C VAL A 538 34.43 -7.04 -13.88
N VAL A 539 35.35 -8.01 -13.96
CA VAL A 539 36.16 -8.44 -12.82
C VAL A 539 37.41 -7.55 -12.72
N ASP A 540 37.36 -6.54 -11.84
CA ASP A 540 38.47 -5.62 -11.60
C ASP A 540 39.31 -6.10 -10.40
N MET A 541 40.55 -6.51 -10.69
CA MET A 541 41.52 -6.89 -9.66
C MET A 541 42.61 -5.82 -9.52
N THR A 542 42.88 -5.41 -8.28
CA THR A 542 43.97 -4.50 -7.93
C THR A 542 44.94 -5.17 -6.97
N SER A 543 46.23 -5.15 -7.30
CA SER A 543 47.28 -5.63 -6.40
C SER A 543 47.75 -4.54 -5.44
N PHE A 544 47.98 -4.88 -4.17
CA PHE A 544 48.60 -3.99 -3.18
C PHE A 544 50.14 -4.00 -3.23
N SER A 545 50.76 -4.71 -4.18
CA SER A 545 52.21 -4.82 -4.32
C SER A 545 52.65 -4.77 -5.79
N PRO A 546 53.73 -4.05 -6.12
CA PRO A 546 54.29 -4.06 -7.48
C PRO A 546 54.83 -5.43 -7.91
N ASN A 547 54.98 -6.38 -6.98
CA ASN A 547 55.49 -7.73 -7.26
C ASN A 547 54.47 -8.62 -7.99
N LEU A 548 53.19 -8.23 -8.01
CA LEU A 548 52.12 -8.86 -8.78
C LEU A 548 51.42 -7.78 -9.60
N GLN A 549 51.54 -7.85 -10.92
CA GLN A 549 50.93 -6.92 -11.85
C GLN A 549 49.70 -7.56 -12.50
N ILE A 550 48.54 -6.91 -12.36
CA ILE A 550 47.30 -7.31 -13.04
C ILE A 550 47.36 -6.78 -14.48
N ARG A 551 46.99 -7.60 -15.46
CA ARG A 551 47.17 -7.31 -16.90
C ARG A 551 45.87 -6.99 -17.62
N ASP A 552 44.75 -7.50 -17.15
CA ASP A 552 43.43 -7.32 -17.74
C ASP A 552 42.33 -7.19 -16.65
N ALA A 553 41.13 -6.83 -17.11
CA ALA A 553 39.90 -6.80 -16.33
C ALA A 553 38.80 -7.43 -17.21
N PRO A 554 38.66 -8.76 -17.19
CA PRO A 554 37.76 -9.46 -18.12
C PRO A 554 36.28 -9.16 -17.80
N THR A 555 35.49 -8.95 -18.85
CA THR A 555 34.02 -8.93 -18.78
C THR A 555 33.49 -10.35 -18.87
N VAL A 556 32.62 -10.74 -17.94
CA VAL A 556 32.01 -12.06 -17.86
C VAL A 556 30.49 -11.92 -17.77
N THR A 557 29.80 -12.81 -18.46
CA THR A 557 28.36 -13.02 -18.31
C THR A 557 28.16 -14.30 -17.49
N VAL A 558 27.44 -14.18 -16.37
CA VAL A 558 27.21 -15.25 -15.40
C VAL A 558 25.73 -15.63 -15.44
N PRO A 559 25.38 -16.86 -15.86
CA PRO A 559 23.99 -17.31 -15.92
C PRO A 559 23.27 -17.24 -14.56
N PRO A 560 21.92 -17.24 -14.55
CA PRO A 560 21.13 -17.30 -13.31
C PRO A 560 21.50 -18.49 -12.42
N ARG A 561 21.50 -18.30 -11.10
CA ARG A 561 21.75 -19.34 -10.08
C ARG A 561 22.96 -20.21 -10.39
N SER A 562 24.07 -19.58 -10.78
CA SER A 562 25.25 -20.26 -11.27
C SER A 562 26.55 -19.68 -10.72
N THR A 563 27.64 -20.40 -10.94
CA THR A 563 28.98 -19.98 -10.53
C THR A 563 29.92 -20.11 -11.72
N THR A 564 30.66 -19.05 -12.01
CA THR A 564 31.61 -18.99 -13.13
C THR A 564 33.01 -18.62 -12.64
N THR A 565 34.01 -19.41 -13.03
CA THR A 565 35.43 -19.10 -12.75
C THR A 565 36.02 -18.32 -13.91
N VAL A 566 36.48 -17.10 -13.62
CA VAL A 566 37.05 -16.14 -14.55
C VAL A 566 38.58 -16.10 -14.39
N PRO A 567 39.36 -16.40 -15.45
CA PRO A 567 40.80 -16.25 -15.41
C PRO A 567 41.19 -14.77 -15.55
N VAL A 568 41.87 -14.21 -14.54
CA VAL A 568 42.45 -12.85 -14.61
C VAL A 568 43.95 -12.95 -14.87
N GLU A 569 44.42 -12.37 -15.96
CA GLU A 569 45.82 -12.41 -16.35
C GLU A 569 46.71 -11.57 -15.41
N VAL A 570 47.77 -12.19 -14.91
CA VAL A 570 48.73 -11.55 -14.01
C VAL A 570 50.18 -11.84 -14.42
N SER A 571 51.08 -10.99 -13.95
CA SER A 571 52.52 -11.20 -14.08
C SER A 571 53.22 -11.02 -12.73
N ALA A 572 54.03 -12.01 -12.38
CA ALA A 572 54.88 -12.01 -11.21
C ALA A 572 56.23 -11.36 -11.53
N VAL A 573 56.60 -10.33 -10.77
CA VAL A 573 57.89 -9.64 -10.93
C VAL A 573 58.93 -10.20 -9.96
N SER A 574 58.52 -10.54 -8.74
CA SER A 574 59.42 -11.04 -7.69
C SER A 574 58.67 -11.96 -6.72
N THR A 575 59.42 -12.76 -5.97
CA THR A 575 58.86 -13.62 -4.92
C THR A 575 58.37 -12.78 -3.75
N ALA A 576 57.07 -12.84 -3.46
CA ALA A 576 56.44 -12.12 -2.36
C ALA A 576 55.11 -12.75 -1.97
N ASN A 577 54.64 -12.49 -0.74
CA ASN A 577 53.23 -12.66 -0.40
C ASN A 577 52.53 -11.33 -0.66
N VAL A 578 51.55 -11.34 -1.55
CA VAL A 578 50.83 -10.15 -2.01
C VAL A 578 49.37 -10.27 -1.62
N ARG A 579 48.74 -9.16 -1.27
CA ARG A 579 47.27 -9.08 -1.19
C ARG A 579 46.75 -8.49 -2.50
N ALA A 580 45.70 -9.08 -3.05
CA ALA A 580 44.98 -8.55 -4.20
C ALA A 580 43.52 -8.32 -3.80
N ARG A 581 42.95 -7.19 -4.19
CA ARG A 581 41.54 -6.85 -3.99
C ARG A 581 40.82 -7.03 -5.31
N THR A 582 39.69 -7.72 -5.28
CA THR A 582 38.83 -7.94 -6.44
C THR A 582 37.49 -7.27 -6.20
N VAL A 583 36.97 -6.56 -7.21
CA VAL A 583 35.70 -5.84 -7.19
C VAL A 583 34.94 -6.20 -8.46
N LEU A 584 33.65 -6.50 -8.35
CA LEU A 584 32.78 -6.59 -9.52
C LEU A 584 32.34 -5.19 -9.90
N ARG A 585 32.45 -4.85 -11.18
CA ARG A 585 32.03 -3.56 -11.71
C ARG A 585 31.06 -3.71 -12.87
N ASN A 586 30.23 -2.70 -13.10
CA ASN A 586 29.54 -2.57 -14.36
C ASN A 586 30.50 -2.08 -15.47
N VAL A 587 29.99 -1.99 -16.69
CA VAL A 587 30.77 -1.52 -17.86
C VAL A 587 31.20 -0.05 -17.76
N GLU A 588 30.52 0.73 -16.92
CA GLU A 588 30.81 2.15 -16.65
C GLU A 588 31.84 2.34 -15.52
N GLY A 589 32.18 1.26 -14.80
CA GLY A 589 33.18 1.23 -13.74
C GLY A 589 32.63 1.42 -12.32
N ALA A 590 31.33 1.54 -12.12
CA ALA A 590 30.72 1.54 -10.78
C ALA A 590 30.88 0.16 -10.12
N ALA A 591 31.02 0.12 -8.80
CA ALA A 591 31.19 -1.12 -8.05
C ALA A 591 29.83 -1.72 -7.71
N ILE A 592 29.65 -3.02 -8.01
CA ILE A 592 28.37 -3.73 -7.84
C ILE A 592 28.32 -4.55 -6.56
N ALA A 593 29.48 -5.05 -6.12
CA ALA A 593 29.58 -5.94 -4.97
C ALA A 593 30.68 -5.53 -4.02
N ALA A 594 30.57 -5.97 -2.76
CA ALA A 594 31.59 -5.76 -1.76
C ALA A 594 32.97 -6.31 -2.21
N PRO A 595 34.06 -5.55 -2.00
CA PRO A 595 35.39 -5.95 -2.45
C PRO A 595 35.95 -7.14 -1.65
N VAL A 596 36.44 -8.17 -2.33
CA VAL A 596 37.08 -9.34 -1.69
C VAL A 596 38.59 -9.24 -1.78
N THR A 597 39.28 -9.44 -0.66
CA THR A 597 40.75 -9.46 -0.62
C THR A 597 41.26 -10.90 -0.50
N MET A 598 42.19 -11.29 -1.37
CA MET A 598 42.84 -12.61 -1.36
C MET A 598 44.37 -12.48 -1.16
N SER A 599 44.97 -13.49 -0.53
CA SER A 599 46.43 -13.58 -0.41
C SER A 599 46.99 -14.45 -1.53
N VAL A 600 47.94 -13.91 -2.28
CA VAL A 600 48.65 -14.58 -3.37
C VAL A 600 50.11 -14.74 -2.97
N ARG A 601 50.55 -15.99 -2.80
CA ARG A 601 51.95 -16.33 -2.62
C ARG A 601 52.60 -16.45 -3.99
N VAL A 602 53.35 -15.42 -4.36
CA VAL A 602 54.05 -15.33 -5.64
C VAL A 602 55.43 -15.95 -5.51
N ARG A 603 55.74 -16.89 -6.39
CA ARG A 603 57.07 -17.47 -6.61
C ARG A 603 57.42 -17.30 -8.09
N ALA A 604 58.10 -16.20 -8.41
CA ALA A 604 58.63 -16.00 -9.77
C ALA A 604 59.65 -17.11 -10.08
N ASP A 605 59.65 -17.63 -11.31
CA ASP A 605 60.57 -18.71 -11.72
C ASP A 605 61.79 -18.12 -12.43
N TRP A 606 62.86 -17.97 -11.67
CA TRP A 606 64.18 -17.51 -12.10
C TRP A 606 64.95 -18.58 -12.91
N GLY A 607 64.43 -19.82 -12.96
CA GLY A 607 65.13 -21.00 -13.41
C GLY A 607 65.58 -20.93 -14.86
N THR A 608 64.75 -20.39 -15.75
CA THR A 608 65.07 -20.34 -17.19
C THR A 608 66.19 -19.34 -17.51
N ALA A 609 66.21 -18.16 -16.87
CA ALA A 609 67.26 -17.16 -17.12
C ALA A 609 68.63 -17.62 -16.62
N VAL A 610 68.70 -18.17 -15.40
CA VAL A 610 69.97 -18.67 -14.83
C VAL A 610 70.48 -19.87 -15.63
N THR A 611 69.60 -20.81 -15.97
CA THR A 611 69.98 -21.99 -16.74
C THR A 611 70.42 -21.62 -18.15
N ALA A 612 69.78 -20.63 -18.80
CA ALA A 612 70.19 -20.12 -20.09
C ALA A 612 71.59 -19.48 -20.03
N VAL A 613 71.86 -18.63 -19.04
CA VAL A 613 73.19 -18.01 -18.85
C VAL A 613 74.25 -19.08 -18.58
N PHE A 614 73.95 -20.06 -17.72
CA PHE A 614 74.85 -21.18 -17.46
C PHE A 614 75.08 -22.03 -18.71
N THR A 615 74.05 -22.30 -19.50
CA THR A 615 74.16 -23.09 -20.74
C THR A 615 75.00 -22.35 -21.78
N VAL A 616 74.73 -21.06 -22.00
CA VAL A 616 75.53 -20.22 -22.91
C VAL A 616 76.97 -20.11 -22.42
N GLY A 617 77.19 -19.92 -21.10
CA GLY A 617 78.51 -19.92 -20.48
C GLY A 617 79.24 -21.25 -20.67
N LEU A 618 78.55 -22.37 -20.48
CA LEU A 618 79.12 -23.71 -20.67
C LEU A 618 79.48 -23.97 -22.14
N ILE A 619 78.61 -23.58 -23.08
CA ILE A 619 78.88 -23.64 -24.52
C ILE A 619 80.10 -22.79 -24.87
N ALA A 620 80.19 -21.57 -24.34
CA ALA A 620 81.35 -20.70 -24.56
C ALA A 620 82.65 -21.32 -24.00
N MET A 621 82.59 -21.92 -22.81
CA MET A 621 83.74 -22.60 -22.19
C MET A 621 84.16 -23.84 -22.97
N LEU A 622 83.20 -24.62 -23.48
CA LEU A 622 83.44 -25.78 -24.35
C LEU A 622 84.13 -25.35 -25.65
N VAL A 623 83.64 -24.29 -26.31
CA VAL A 623 84.25 -23.72 -27.52
C VAL A 623 85.69 -23.25 -27.24
N LEU A 624 85.91 -22.57 -26.10
CA LEU A 624 87.26 -22.14 -25.68
C LEU A 624 88.19 -23.35 -25.44
N GLY A 625 87.68 -24.42 -24.84
CA GLY A 625 88.39 -25.66 -24.58
C GLY A 625 88.82 -26.37 -25.86
N VAL A 626 87.94 -26.47 -26.86
CA VAL A 626 88.25 -27.03 -28.17
C VAL A 626 89.32 -26.21 -28.89
N ILE A 627 89.20 -24.87 -28.89
CA ILE A 627 90.20 -23.97 -29.48
C ILE A 627 91.57 -24.13 -28.79
N ARG A 628 91.59 -24.29 -27.46
CA ARG A 628 92.83 -24.51 -26.69
C ARG A 628 93.50 -25.84 -27.00
N THR A 629 92.73 -26.91 -27.21
CA THR A 629 93.24 -28.24 -27.56
C THR A 629 93.82 -28.26 -28.97
N ILE A 630 93.17 -27.61 -29.95
CA ILE A 630 93.70 -27.48 -31.32
C ILE A 630 94.99 -26.65 -31.35
N ARG A 631 95.12 -25.67 -30.46
CA ARG A 631 96.28 -24.77 -30.40
C ARG A 631 97.48 -25.35 -29.63
N ARG A 632 97.32 -26.45 -28.88
CA ARG A 632 98.39 -27.10 -28.09
C ARG A 632 98.64 -28.55 -28.51
N GLY A 633 99.09 -28.74 -29.74
CA GLY A 633 99.57 -30.05 -30.15
C GLY A 633 100.15 -30.13 -31.56
N ARG A 634 101.37 -29.61 -31.78
CA ARG A 634 102.34 -30.24 -32.70
C ARG A 634 103.79 -29.79 -32.47
N LYS A 635 104.57 -30.60 -31.75
CA LYS A 635 105.98 -30.93 -32.05
C LYS A 635 106.25 -32.38 -31.64
N ASP A 636 106.86 -33.10 -32.56
CA ASP A 636 107.01 -34.56 -32.68
C ASP A 636 108.03 -35.23 -31.73
N THR A 637 108.08 -36.57 -31.90
CA THR A 637 109.15 -37.58 -31.67
C THR A 637 108.88 -38.48 -30.45
N ARG A 638 108.81 -39.83 -30.53
CA ARG A 638 109.82 -40.72 -31.10
C ARG A 638 109.33 -42.18 -31.27
N THR A 639 109.66 -42.73 -32.44
CA THR A 639 110.17 -44.06 -32.81
C THR A 639 110.00 -45.29 -31.90
N ALA A 640 109.63 -46.38 -32.57
CA ALA A 640 109.58 -47.78 -32.14
C ALA A 640 110.93 -48.41 -31.75
N GLN A 641 110.83 -49.45 -30.90
CA GLN A 641 111.55 -50.75 -30.86
C GLN A 641 111.66 -51.16 -29.37
N THR A 642 111.22 -52.33 -28.91
CA THR A 642 111.88 -53.62 -29.12
C THR A 642 110.97 -54.75 -28.59
N GLY A 643 111.02 -55.92 -29.21
CA GLY A 643 110.05 -57.01 -29.05
C GLY A 643 110.15 -57.89 -27.78
N ASP A 644 109.13 -58.76 -27.72
CA ASP A 644 108.97 -60.08 -27.08
C ASP A 644 109.50 -60.42 -25.67
N GLY A 645 108.62 -61.12 -24.92
CA GLY A 645 108.91 -62.01 -23.79
C GLY A 645 109.21 -61.29 -22.47
N GLU A 646 108.88 -61.80 -21.27
CA GLU A 646 108.47 -63.12 -20.81
C GLU A 646 108.05 -62.98 -19.32
N ALA A 647 107.17 -63.89 -18.88
CA ALA A 647 106.79 -64.27 -17.50
C ALA A 647 106.03 -63.27 -16.61
#